data_AF-A0A9E7FKU5-F1
#
_entry.id   AF-A0A9E7FKU5-F1
#
_cell.length_a   1.000
_cell.length_b   1.000
_cell.length_c   1.000
_cell.angle_alpha   90.00
_cell.angle_beta   90.00
_cell.angle_gamma   90.00
#
_symmetry.space_group_name_H-M   'P 1'
#
loop_
_entity.id
_entity.type
_entity.pdbx_description
1 polymer ?
#
loop_
_entity_poly.entity_id
_entity_poly.type
_entity_poly.pdbx_seq_one_letter_code
_entity_poly.pdbx_strand_id
1 'polypeptide(L)'
;MQGIRSTAAVSPSISTGINFLLRSRLSSSHLCRAILGDRFLLRPRRKMASHIVGYPRMGPKRELKFALESFWDGKSSADDLQKVATDLRCSIWKQMTDAGIKYIPSNTFSYYDQVLDATAMLGAVPERYNYTGGEIGFDIYFSMARGNSSVPAMEMTKWFDTNYHFIVPELGPNTKFSYSSHKAVSEYKEAKALGIETIPVLIGPVTYLLLSKPAKGVEKLFAPLSLLESILPIYKEVIAELKAAGASWIQFDEPTLVLDLESHQLEAFTKAYTELESSLSGLNVLIETYFADVPAEAYKIITALKGVSGFGFDLIRGAKTLDLVKSAGFPAGKYLFAGVVDGRNIWANDLASSFSTLQALEAIVGKEKLVVSTSCSLMHTAVDLVNETKLDNEIKSWLAFAAQKVVEVNALAKALAGQKDEAFFSANAAAQSSRKSSPRVTNEEVQKAAAALKGSDHRRATNVSARLDAQQKKLNLPILPTTTIGSFPQTMDLRRVRREYKANKISEEEYVKAIKEEINKVVKLQEELDIDVLVHGEPERNDMVEYFGEQLSGFAFTVNGWVQSYGSRCVKPPIIYGDVSRPKAMTVFWSKMAQSMTARPMKGMLTGPVTILNWSFVRNDQPRFETCYQIALAIKKEVEDLEAAGIQVIQIDEAALREGLPLHKSEQAFYLDWAVHSFRITNCGVQDTTQIHTHMCYSNFNDIIHSIINMDADVITIENSRSDEKLLSVFREGVKYGAGIGPGVYDIHSPRIPSTEEIADRINKMLAVLETNILWVNPDCGLKTRKYAEVNPALTNMVSAAKVLLVGRVPSMYKNRLQELCQRRHWALPQYTASRAGPDHSPLVRATVTVNGTAFHSPDDSCSSKQAQDRAAQVAFEQLSAEDPPSAPPTAHSWPLPVALGEFNRFFGILGFQVRRRGNRSVCGSSSCGSRKGGILERSFSFVGALNEDAVNNNQVSYKNQLQIYLQKKNKGLPSYFSVHDGSPIRHFKAIVKIDGQSFESTGYFHTIKEAEQSAAKVALMSLFPEGNEQARISSRFSSDLLAKGQVQVASEPVISRSDTITNLKYLRPNVGAHKMDDIISDGHGEASGSTVSPPCDQIINSAKEVMNTDGSFRHSASYTDEHNPEITINKTDTVSLVHKPEAVDVMKNGKILPGAMSDDGSSNSNASNIHAKTATEPPIRRNTLLLCNRVQTYPNKSALVLPEGAIPLPCSDDSWVAVSFDL
;
A
#
# COMPACT_ATOMS: atom_id res chain seq x y z
N MET A 1 30.48 -23.97 -50.65
CA MET A 1 31.51 -23.88 -51.70
C MET A 1 32.88 -23.87 -51.04
N GLN A 2 33.77 -24.78 -51.48
CA GLN A 2 35.25 -24.78 -51.40
C GLN A 2 35.93 -24.67 -50.03
N GLY A 3 36.86 -25.53 -49.61
CA GLY A 3 37.51 -26.68 -50.25
C GLY A 3 38.73 -27.14 -49.42
N ILE A 4 38.93 -28.45 -49.22
CA ILE A 4 39.98 -29.28 -49.87
C ILE A 4 41.24 -29.41 -48.94
N ARG A 5 41.81 -30.59 -48.56
CA ARG A 5 42.26 -31.74 -49.37
C ARG A 5 42.65 -32.98 -48.50
N SER A 6 42.19 -34.17 -48.97
CA SER A 6 42.90 -35.46 -49.20
C SER A 6 43.60 -36.21 -48.05
N THR A 7 43.53 -37.55 -47.90
CA THR A 7 43.73 -38.67 -48.87
C THR A 7 43.04 -39.97 -48.36
N ALA A 8 42.22 -40.70 -49.15
CA ALA A 8 42.55 -41.92 -49.94
C ALA A 8 43.20 -43.07 -49.12
N ALA A 9 42.83 -44.36 -49.17
CA ALA A 9 41.92 -45.16 -50.01
C ALA A 9 41.75 -46.60 -49.43
N VAL A 10 40.87 -47.37 -50.09
CA VAL A 10 40.84 -48.85 -50.30
C VAL A 10 39.69 -49.63 -49.63
N SER A 11 38.82 -50.13 -50.51
CA SER A 11 37.69 -51.06 -50.42
C SER A 11 38.08 -52.45 -51.01
N PRO A 12 37.18 -53.39 -51.39
CA PRO A 12 35.95 -53.98 -50.81
C PRO A 12 35.89 -55.55 -50.95
N SER A 13 34.82 -56.21 -50.45
CA SER A 13 34.06 -57.33 -51.09
C SER A 13 33.09 -57.96 -50.07
N ILE A 14 31.75 -57.93 -50.18
CA ILE A 14 30.77 -58.58 -51.10
C ILE A 14 30.52 -60.09 -50.84
N SER A 15 29.20 -60.44 -50.78
CA SER A 15 28.52 -61.72 -51.14
C SER A 15 28.30 -62.78 -50.03
N THR A 16 27.20 -63.56 -49.92
CA THR A 16 25.80 -63.66 -50.44
C THR A 16 25.14 -64.91 -49.77
N GLY A 17 23.80 -65.02 -49.71
CA GLY A 17 23.04 -66.29 -49.82
C GLY A 17 22.50 -66.93 -48.52
N ILE A 18 21.21 -67.08 -48.19
CA ILE A 18 20.00 -67.72 -48.80
C ILE A 18 19.56 -69.00 -48.02
N ASN A 19 18.43 -68.88 -47.31
CA ASN A 19 17.22 -69.73 -47.18
C ASN A 19 17.17 -71.27 -46.89
N PHE A 20 16.17 -71.62 -46.04
CA PHE A 20 15.09 -72.65 -46.17
C PHE A 20 14.98 -73.79 -45.11
N LEU A 21 13.97 -73.67 -44.21
CA LEU A 21 12.83 -74.59 -43.90
C LEU A 21 13.00 -76.13 -43.83
N LEU A 22 12.60 -76.77 -42.70
CA LEU A 22 11.33 -77.55 -42.54
C LEU A 22 11.21 -78.36 -41.21
N ARG A 23 9.95 -78.67 -40.88
CA ARG A 23 9.35 -79.22 -39.63
C ARG A 23 9.41 -80.75 -39.50
N SER A 24 9.18 -81.30 -38.30
CA SER A 24 8.08 -82.26 -38.02
C SER A 24 7.88 -82.55 -36.52
N ARG A 25 6.64 -82.97 -36.18
CA ARG A 25 6.01 -83.13 -34.85
C ARG A 25 5.95 -84.60 -34.41
N LEU A 26 5.68 -84.85 -33.12
CA LEU A 26 4.87 -85.92 -32.47
C LEU A 26 5.09 -85.76 -30.93
N SER A 27 4.23 -86.06 -29.95
CA SER A 27 2.78 -86.18 -29.71
C SER A 27 2.63 -86.46 -28.19
N SER A 28 1.62 -85.84 -27.53
CA SER A 28 0.82 -86.22 -26.33
C SER A 28 1.37 -87.26 -25.32
N SER A 29 1.19 -87.22 -24.00
CA SER A 29 0.39 -86.46 -23.02
C SER A 29 0.58 -87.19 -21.67
N HIS A 30 0.73 -86.50 -20.54
CA HIS A 30 0.16 -86.91 -19.22
C HIS A 30 0.34 -85.78 -18.18
N LEU A 31 -0.82 -85.30 -17.71
CA LEU A 31 -1.14 -84.79 -16.37
C LEU A 31 -0.66 -83.40 -15.88
N CYS A 32 -1.63 -82.48 -15.97
CA CYS A 32 -1.94 -81.32 -15.15
C CYS A 32 -1.57 -81.38 -13.64
N ARG A 33 -0.93 -80.32 -13.11
CA ARG A 33 -1.51 -79.32 -12.18
C ARG A 33 -0.41 -78.44 -11.54
N ALA A 34 -0.73 -77.14 -11.45
CA ALA A 34 -0.12 -76.10 -10.60
C ALA A 34 1.29 -75.56 -11.00
N ILE A 35 1.30 -74.42 -11.68
CA ILE A 35 1.70 -73.09 -11.15
C ILE A 35 1.65 -72.10 -12.33
N LEU A 36 0.55 -71.37 -12.42
CA LEU A 36 0.47 -70.07 -13.09
C LEU A 36 0.60 -69.04 -11.97
N GLY A 37 1.65 -68.23 -12.00
CA GLY A 37 1.80 -67.13 -11.05
C GLY A 37 3.24 -66.70 -10.86
N ASP A 38 3.74 -65.84 -11.75
CA ASP A 38 4.51 -64.65 -11.38
C ASP A 38 4.89 -63.87 -12.65
N ARG A 39 3.88 -63.23 -13.25
CA ARG A 39 4.15 -61.97 -13.94
C ARG A 39 4.18 -60.91 -12.86
N PHE A 40 5.37 -60.46 -12.49
CA PHE A 40 5.58 -59.19 -11.81
C PHE A 40 4.91 -58.09 -12.65
N LEU A 41 3.66 -57.75 -12.30
CA LEU A 41 3.03 -56.52 -12.72
C LEU A 41 3.83 -55.38 -12.08
N LEU A 42 4.81 -54.85 -12.81
CA LEU A 42 5.37 -53.54 -12.53
C LEU A 42 4.19 -52.55 -12.52
N ARG A 43 3.70 -52.21 -11.32
CA ARG A 43 2.77 -51.09 -11.16
C ARG A 43 3.42 -49.88 -11.83
N PRO A 44 2.73 -49.16 -12.73
CA PRO A 44 3.30 -47.96 -13.34
C PRO A 44 3.73 -47.01 -12.21
N ARG A 45 5.02 -46.68 -12.16
CA ARG A 45 5.57 -45.73 -11.18
C ARG A 45 4.84 -44.40 -11.39
N ARG A 46 4.21 -43.89 -10.33
CA ARG A 46 3.51 -42.61 -10.32
C ARG A 46 4.45 -41.51 -10.84
N LYS A 47 4.01 -40.77 -11.86
CA LYS A 47 4.81 -39.65 -12.40
C LYS A 47 4.75 -38.48 -11.41
N MET A 48 5.92 -38.06 -10.93
CA MET A 48 6.08 -36.83 -10.14
C MET A 48 5.66 -35.63 -10.99
N ALA A 49 4.96 -34.65 -10.41
CA ALA A 49 4.55 -33.44 -11.10
C ALA A 49 4.73 -32.22 -10.19
N SER A 50 5.76 -31.44 -10.48
CA SER A 50 6.18 -30.22 -9.80
C SER A 50 6.26 -29.08 -10.81
N HIS A 51 5.85 -27.88 -10.40
CA HIS A 51 5.73 -26.70 -11.23
C HIS A 51 6.23 -25.46 -10.48
N ILE A 52 6.83 -24.53 -11.21
CA ILE A 52 7.18 -23.19 -10.71
C ILE A 52 6.55 -22.18 -11.67
N VAL A 53 5.71 -21.29 -11.15
CA VAL A 53 4.99 -20.29 -11.96
C VAL A 53 5.96 -19.31 -12.65
N GLY A 54 7.03 -18.92 -11.94
CA GLY A 54 8.10 -18.06 -12.44
C GLY A 54 9.24 -17.89 -11.45
N TYR A 55 10.35 -17.27 -11.85
CA TYR A 55 11.60 -17.23 -11.07
C TYR A 55 12.23 -15.82 -11.03
N PRO A 56 12.97 -15.45 -9.95
CA PRO A 56 13.73 -14.21 -9.91
C PRO A 56 14.75 -14.09 -11.05
N ARG A 57 14.79 -12.92 -11.69
CA ARG A 57 15.65 -12.63 -12.85
C ARG A 57 16.91 -11.82 -12.55
N MET A 58 17.03 -11.25 -11.34
CA MET A 58 18.15 -10.37 -11.01
C MET A 58 19.48 -11.12 -10.87
N GLY A 59 19.43 -12.41 -10.56
CA GLY A 59 20.58 -13.25 -10.24
C GLY A 59 20.97 -13.23 -8.74
N PRO A 60 21.70 -14.24 -8.25
CA PRO A 60 22.04 -14.40 -6.83
C PRO A 60 22.75 -13.19 -6.21
N LYS A 61 23.51 -12.44 -7.00
CA LYS A 61 24.24 -11.24 -6.57
C LYS A 61 23.82 -9.98 -7.34
N ARG A 62 22.63 -10.01 -7.96
CA ARG A 62 22.08 -8.94 -8.82
C ARG A 62 22.92 -8.69 -10.08
N GLU A 63 23.44 -9.74 -10.67
CA GLU A 63 24.22 -9.73 -11.92
C GLU A 63 23.50 -8.91 -13.01
N LEU A 64 22.19 -9.12 -13.19
CA LEU A 64 21.40 -8.39 -14.19
C LEU A 64 21.32 -6.89 -13.90
N LYS A 65 21.25 -6.48 -12.62
CA LYS A 65 21.20 -5.07 -12.23
C LYS A 65 22.41 -4.33 -12.78
N PHE A 66 23.59 -4.86 -12.49
CA PHE A 66 24.84 -4.20 -12.83
C PHE A 66 25.13 -4.27 -14.34
N ALA A 67 24.73 -5.35 -15.01
CA ALA A 67 24.80 -5.44 -16.47
C ALA A 67 23.91 -4.38 -17.16
N LEU A 68 22.67 -4.21 -16.70
CA LEU A 68 21.76 -3.18 -17.21
C LEU A 68 22.31 -1.77 -16.99
N GLU A 69 22.77 -1.47 -15.78
CA GLU A 69 23.31 -0.14 -15.44
C GLU A 69 24.61 0.16 -16.21
N SER A 70 25.48 -0.84 -16.37
CA SER A 70 26.67 -0.72 -17.21
C SER A 70 26.33 -0.43 -18.67
N PHE A 71 25.32 -1.13 -19.22
CA PHE A 71 24.84 -0.91 -20.59
C PHE A 71 24.25 0.50 -20.76
N TRP A 72 23.37 0.94 -19.85
CA TRP A 72 22.76 2.27 -19.92
C TRP A 72 23.75 3.42 -19.73
N ASP A 73 24.82 3.20 -18.97
CA ASP A 73 25.91 4.16 -18.80
C ASP A 73 26.90 4.15 -19.98
N GLY A 74 26.69 3.30 -21.00
CA GLY A 74 27.60 3.15 -22.14
C GLY A 74 28.94 2.49 -21.80
N LYS A 75 29.03 1.79 -20.67
CA LYS A 75 30.25 1.13 -20.18
C LYS A 75 30.41 -0.31 -20.69
N SER A 76 29.35 -0.91 -21.22
CA SER A 76 29.35 -2.25 -21.83
C SER A 76 28.45 -2.30 -23.06
N SER A 77 28.70 -3.25 -23.95
CA SER A 77 27.94 -3.42 -25.20
C SER A 77 26.61 -4.15 -25.00
N ALA A 78 25.78 -4.16 -26.04
CA ALA A 78 24.55 -4.97 -26.08
C ALA A 78 24.85 -6.48 -25.98
N ASP A 79 25.95 -6.93 -26.59
CA ASP A 79 26.39 -8.33 -26.54
C ASP A 79 26.79 -8.75 -25.13
N ASP A 80 27.46 -7.85 -24.38
CA ASP A 80 27.81 -8.10 -22.98
C ASP A 80 26.56 -8.26 -22.10
N LEU A 81 25.56 -7.39 -22.30
CA LEU A 81 24.28 -7.49 -21.59
C LEU A 81 23.55 -8.80 -21.94
N GLN A 82 23.49 -9.14 -23.23
CA GLN A 82 22.85 -10.36 -23.71
C GLN A 82 23.55 -11.61 -23.18
N LYS A 83 24.88 -11.60 -23.08
CA LYS A 83 25.66 -12.69 -22.49
C LYS A 83 25.28 -12.93 -21.03
N VAL A 84 25.30 -11.88 -20.20
CA VAL A 84 24.89 -11.99 -18.78
C VAL A 84 23.46 -12.53 -18.66
N ALA A 85 22.56 -12.04 -19.51
CA ALA A 85 21.17 -12.50 -19.52
C ALA A 85 21.03 -13.99 -19.89
N THR A 86 21.72 -14.44 -20.94
CA THR A 86 21.75 -15.85 -21.36
C THR A 86 22.36 -16.75 -20.28
N ASP A 87 23.47 -16.35 -19.67
CA ASP A 87 24.11 -17.10 -18.59
C ASP A 87 23.18 -17.27 -17.37
N LEU A 88 22.46 -16.19 -17.00
CA LEU A 88 21.46 -16.24 -15.93
C LEU A 88 20.31 -17.19 -16.25
N ARG A 89 19.71 -17.09 -17.45
CA ARG A 89 18.62 -17.99 -17.86
C ARG A 89 19.06 -19.45 -17.86
N CYS A 90 20.24 -19.74 -18.42
CA CYS A 90 20.83 -21.07 -18.43
C CYS A 90 21.01 -21.62 -17.00
N SER A 91 21.57 -20.83 -16.09
CA SER A 91 21.77 -21.22 -14.70
C SER A 91 20.44 -21.53 -13.99
N ILE A 92 19.42 -20.70 -14.22
CA ILE A 92 18.10 -20.84 -13.59
C ILE A 92 17.41 -22.13 -14.07
N TRP A 93 17.41 -22.40 -15.38
CA TRP A 93 16.80 -23.62 -15.91
C TRP A 93 17.51 -24.88 -15.44
N LYS A 94 18.85 -24.88 -15.41
CA LYS A 94 19.65 -25.99 -14.88
C LYS A 94 19.34 -26.23 -13.40
N GLN A 95 19.32 -25.17 -12.59
CA GLN A 95 18.99 -25.27 -11.16
C GLN A 95 17.63 -25.93 -10.91
N MET A 96 16.59 -25.53 -11.65
CA MET A 96 15.26 -26.15 -11.52
C MET A 96 15.25 -27.60 -12.03
N THR A 97 16.00 -27.88 -13.10
CA THR A 97 16.16 -29.25 -13.63
C THR A 97 16.85 -30.17 -12.62
N ASP A 98 17.96 -29.72 -12.03
CA ASP A 98 18.73 -30.46 -11.03
C ASP A 98 17.92 -30.69 -9.75
N ALA A 99 17.07 -29.72 -9.39
CA ALA A 99 16.13 -29.87 -8.30
C ALA A 99 14.98 -30.84 -8.62
N GLY A 100 14.82 -31.29 -9.86
CA GLY A 100 13.79 -32.26 -10.30
C GLY A 100 12.43 -31.64 -10.61
N ILE A 101 12.36 -30.36 -10.97
CA ILE A 101 11.13 -29.72 -11.42
C ILE A 101 10.71 -30.28 -12.79
N LYS A 102 9.45 -30.70 -12.91
CA LYS A 102 8.91 -31.22 -14.18
C LYS A 102 8.51 -30.10 -15.14
N TYR A 103 7.82 -29.09 -14.62
CA TYR A 103 7.26 -28.00 -15.40
C TYR A 103 8.05 -26.72 -15.09
N ILE A 104 9.10 -26.50 -15.89
CA ILE A 104 10.05 -25.40 -15.72
C ILE A 104 9.60 -24.22 -16.60
N PRO A 105 9.47 -23.00 -16.07
CA PRO A 105 9.01 -21.86 -16.85
C PRO A 105 10.12 -21.27 -17.76
N SER A 106 9.76 -20.84 -18.96
CA SER A 106 10.54 -19.94 -19.83
C SER A 106 9.76 -18.67 -20.14
N ASN A 107 10.43 -17.64 -20.68
CA ASN A 107 9.88 -16.30 -20.88
C ASN A 107 9.59 -15.51 -19.58
N THR A 108 9.96 -16.05 -18.41
CA THR A 108 9.84 -15.34 -17.10
C THR A 108 11.00 -14.38 -16.84
N PHE A 109 12.13 -14.58 -17.51
CA PHE A 109 13.20 -13.59 -17.56
C PHE A 109 12.70 -12.32 -18.27
N SER A 110 13.23 -11.17 -17.89
CA SER A 110 12.98 -9.90 -18.57
C SER A 110 14.14 -8.95 -18.30
N TYR A 111 14.43 -8.08 -19.26
CA TYR A 111 15.39 -7.00 -19.07
C TYR A 111 14.83 -5.88 -18.20
N TYR A 112 13.50 -5.75 -18.10
CA TYR A 112 12.89 -4.69 -17.32
C TYR A 112 11.56 -5.08 -16.68
N ASP A 113 10.60 -5.53 -17.49
CA ASP A 113 9.25 -5.85 -17.05
C ASP A 113 8.51 -6.80 -18.02
N GLN A 114 7.74 -7.74 -17.47
CA GLN A 114 7.02 -8.76 -18.24
C GLN A 114 5.81 -8.22 -19.01
N VAL A 115 5.18 -7.13 -18.55
CA VAL A 115 4.09 -6.50 -19.30
C VAL A 115 4.66 -5.63 -20.43
N LEU A 116 5.81 -5.01 -20.22
CA LEU A 116 6.59 -4.40 -21.29
C LEU A 116 7.03 -5.43 -22.33
N ASP A 117 7.43 -6.63 -21.93
CA ASP A 117 7.75 -7.72 -22.86
C ASP A 117 6.53 -8.11 -23.71
N ALA A 118 5.32 -8.18 -23.11
CA ALA A 118 4.08 -8.41 -23.84
C ALA A 118 3.73 -7.23 -24.78
N THR A 119 3.99 -5.99 -24.37
CA THR A 119 3.83 -4.78 -25.20
C THR A 119 4.74 -4.85 -26.43
N ALA A 120 6.00 -5.27 -26.24
CA ALA A 120 6.96 -5.46 -27.33
C ALA A 120 6.55 -6.64 -28.25
N MET A 121 6.10 -7.76 -27.68
CA MET A 121 5.55 -8.88 -28.46
C MET A 121 4.43 -8.43 -29.39
N LEU A 122 3.53 -7.58 -28.91
CA LEU A 122 2.39 -7.07 -29.66
C LEU A 122 2.72 -5.87 -30.56
N GLY A 123 3.95 -5.35 -30.53
CA GLY A 123 4.34 -4.16 -31.30
C GLY A 123 3.60 -2.88 -30.87
N ALA A 124 3.02 -2.87 -29.67
CA ALA A 124 2.13 -1.81 -29.18
C ALA A 124 2.92 -0.59 -28.64
N VAL A 125 3.86 -0.09 -29.43
CA VAL A 125 4.76 1.00 -29.06
C VAL A 125 4.08 2.35 -29.28
N PRO A 126 4.00 3.25 -28.28
CA PRO A 126 3.42 4.58 -28.47
C PRO A 126 4.16 5.41 -29.53
N GLU A 127 3.40 6.18 -30.33
CA GLU A 127 3.93 6.94 -31.49
C GLU A 127 5.11 7.85 -31.14
N ARG A 128 5.14 8.41 -29.92
CA ARG A 128 6.21 9.30 -29.44
C ARG A 128 7.61 8.68 -29.45
N TYR A 129 7.73 7.35 -29.52
CA TYR A 129 9.00 6.65 -29.61
C TYR A 129 9.48 6.42 -31.05
N ASN A 130 8.74 6.89 -32.05
CA ASN A 130 9.09 6.83 -33.48
C ASN A 130 9.42 5.42 -33.98
N TYR A 131 8.72 4.40 -33.46
CA TYR A 131 8.86 3.03 -33.93
C TYR A 131 8.18 2.85 -35.30
N THR A 132 8.92 2.28 -36.26
CA THR A 132 8.49 2.16 -37.66
C THR A 132 8.13 0.72 -38.08
N GLY A 133 8.03 -0.22 -37.13
CA GLY A 133 7.85 -1.65 -37.41
C GLY A 133 9.16 -2.45 -37.40
N GLY A 134 9.06 -3.79 -37.29
CA GLY A 134 10.19 -4.73 -37.27
C GLY A 134 10.41 -5.42 -35.91
N GLU A 135 11.56 -6.07 -35.72
CA GLU A 135 11.92 -6.62 -34.41
C GLU A 135 12.32 -5.48 -33.46
N ILE A 136 11.69 -5.43 -32.28
CA ILE A 136 11.99 -4.43 -31.25
C ILE A 136 13.33 -4.77 -30.57
N GLY A 137 14.32 -3.91 -30.77
CA GLY A 137 15.61 -3.97 -30.09
C GLY A 137 15.64 -3.18 -28.77
N PHE A 138 16.82 -3.18 -28.13
CA PHE A 138 17.03 -2.52 -26.82
C PHE A 138 16.74 -1.02 -26.81
N ASP A 139 16.99 -0.30 -27.90
CA ASP A 139 16.76 1.15 -27.94
C ASP A 139 15.29 1.50 -27.71
N ILE A 140 14.38 0.88 -28.49
CA ILE A 140 12.93 1.09 -28.34
C ILE A 140 12.44 0.52 -27.01
N TYR A 141 12.89 -0.68 -26.63
CA TYR A 141 12.49 -1.33 -25.38
C TYR A 141 12.83 -0.48 -24.15
N PHE A 142 14.07 -0.01 -24.03
CA PHE A 142 14.47 0.83 -22.89
C PHE A 142 13.95 2.27 -23.00
N SER A 143 13.71 2.79 -24.20
CA SER A 143 13.05 4.07 -24.38
C SER A 143 11.62 4.04 -23.81
N MET A 144 10.86 2.96 -24.03
CA MET A 144 9.56 2.78 -23.38
C MET A 144 9.68 2.67 -21.86
N ALA A 145 10.64 1.88 -21.37
CA ALA A 145 10.82 1.59 -19.95
C ALA A 145 11.26 2.79 -19.10
N ARG A 146 12.15 3.63 -19.64
CA ARG A 146 12.91 4.64 -18.88
C ARG A 146 12.95 6.02 -19.53
N GLY A 147 12.38 6.16 -20.72
CA GLY A 147 12.50 7.38 -21.52
C GLY A 147 13.90 7.55 -22.11
N ASN A 148 14.08 8.67 -22.79
CA ASN A 148 15.36 9.09 -23.36
C ASN A 148 15.53 10.62 -23.19
N SER A 149 16.50 11.23 -23.87
CA SER A 149 16.79 12.67 -23.74
C SER A 149 15.66 13.61 -24.19
N SER A 150 14.74 13.15 -25.04
CA SER A 150 13.66 13.97 -25.61
C SER A 150 12.26 13.46 -25.30
N VAL A 151 12.09 12.19 -24.93
CA VAL A 151 10.79 11.55 -24.75
C VAL A 151 10.68 10.93 -23.35
N PRO A 152 9.59 11.19 -22.60
CA PRO A 152 9.38 10.56 -21.30
C PRO A 152 9.08 9.06 -21.44
N ALA A 153 9.38 8.30 -20.38
CA ALA A 153 9.00 6.89 -20.24
C ALA A 153 7.47 6.67 -20.29
N MET A 154 7.05 5.42 -20.46
CA MET A 154 5.68 5.00 -20.20
C MET A 154 5.36 5.03 -18.69
N GLU A 155 4.08 5.12 -18.36
CA GLU A 155 3.65 5.05 -16.95
C GLU A 155 4.03 3.70 -16.35
N MET A 156 4.45 3.71 -15.08
CA MET A 156 4.72 2.52 -14.30
C MET A 156 3.81 2.52 -13.07
N THR A 157 3.19 1.39 -12.75
CA THR A 157 2.30 1.25 -11.58
C THR A 157 2.51 -0.08 -10.87
N LYS A 158 1.97 -0.22 -9.66
CA LYS A 158 2.08 -1.45 -8.85
C LYS A 158 1.42 -2.63 -9.57
N TRP A 159 2.10 -3.78 -9.55
CA TRP A 159 1.57 -5.04 -10.00
C TRP A 159 0.72 -5.65 -8.88
N PHE A 160 -0.60 -5.51 -9.02
CA PHE A 160 -1.59 -5.94 -8.01
C PHE A 160 -1.24 -5.39 -6.62
N ASP A 161 -1.29 -6.21 -5.57
CA ASP A 161 -0.97 -5.84 -4.19
C ASP A 161 0.48 -6.21 -3.81
N THR A 162 1.39 -6.22 -4.79
CA THR A 162 2.82 -6.51 -4.60
C THR A 162 3.67 -5.24 -4.55
N ASN A 163 4.92 -5.36 -4.09
CA ASN A 163 5.90 -4.25 -4.14
C ASN A 163 6.59 -4.12 -5.51
N TYR A 164 6.24 -4.99 -6.47
CA TYR A 164 6.72 -4.94 -7.85
C TYR A 164 5.89 -3.95 -8.67
N HIS A 165 6.50 -3.32 -9.68
CA HIS A 165 5.81 -2.41 -10.60
C HIS A 165 6.00 -2.85 -12.04
N PHE A 166 4.96 -2.68 -12.85
CA PHE A 166 4.95 -2.99 -14.28
C PHE A 166 4.76 -1.73 -15.12
N ILE A 167 5.14 -1.80 -16.39
CA ILE A 167 4.93 -0.71 -17.36
C ILE A 167 3.52 -0.85 -17.96
N VAL A 168 2.70 0.19 -17.78
CA VAL A 168 1.30 0.22 -18.22
C VAL A 168 1.23 0.40 -19.73
N PRO A 169 0.64 -0.53 -20.50
CA PRO A 169 0.47 -0.34 -21.93
C PRO A 169 -0.47 0.85 -22.22
N GLU A 170 -0.08 1.70 -23.17
CA GLU A 170 -0.81 2.90 -23.55
C GLU A 170 -1.46 2.69 -24.91
N LEU A 171 -2.77 2.44 -24.94
CA LEU A 171 -3.48 1.98 -26.12
C LEU A 171 -4.54 2.97 -26.58
N GLY A 172 -4.81 2.99 -27.87
CA GLY A 172 -5.94 3.68 -28.49
C GLY A 172 -6.56 2.88 -29.64
N PRO A 173 -7.70 3.32 -30.21
CA PRO A 173 -8.37 2.65 -31.32
C PRO A 173 -7.47 2.44 -32.55
N ASN A 174 -6.51 3.34 -32.77
CA ASN A 174 -5.60 3.31 -33.92
C ASN A 174 -4.26 2.62 -33.62
N THR A 175 -4.12 1.95 -32.46
CA THR A 175 -2.89 1.22 -32.13
C THR A 175 -2.65 0.14 -33.18
N LYS A 176 -1.48 0.18 -33.80
CA LYS A 176 -1.08 -0.81 -34.80
C LYS A 176 -0.36 -1.95 -34.09
N PHE A 177 -1.00 -3.10 -34.02
CA PHE A 177 -0.39 -4.30 -33.47
C PHE A 177 0.32 -5.10 -34.55
N SER A 178 1.46 -5.69 -34.20
CA SER A 178 2.22 -6.61 -35.06
C SER A 178 3.15 -7.47 -34.22
N TYR A 179 3.42 -8.71 -34.64
CA TYR A 179 4.35 -9.58 -33.92
C TYR A 179 5.79 -9.03 -34.02
N SER A 180 6.21 -8.27 -33.00
CA SER A 180 7.42 -7.43 -33.06
C SER A 180 8.49 -7.83 -32.03
N SER A 181 8.30 -8.94 -31.32
CA SER A 181 9.34 -9.49 -30.44
C SER A 181 9.23 -11.01 -30.31
N HIS A 182 10.27 -11.72 -30.74
CA HIS A 182 10.31 -13.18 -30.74
C HIS A 182 10.93 -13.75 -29.45
N LYS A 183 10.91 -12.98 -28.35
CA LYS A 183 11.53 -13.34 -27.06
C LYS A 183 11.07 -14.72 -26.55
N ALA A 184 9.75 -14.97 -26.52
CA ALA A 184 9.20 -16.21 -25.95
C ALA A 184 9.69 -17.48 -26.69
N VAL A 185 9.63 -17.49 -28.02
CA VAL A 185 10.11 -18.61 -28.82
C VAL A 185 11.63 -18.73 -28.80
N SER A 186 12.35 -17.61 -28.72
CA SER A 186 13.81 -17.59 -28.63
C SER A 186 14.29 -18.21 -27.32
N GLU A 187 13.71 -17.82 -26.18
CA GLU A 187 14.04 -18.42 -24.88
C GLU A 187 13.64 -19.90 -24.80
N TYR A 188 12.50 -20.29 -25.38
CA TYR A 188 12.12 -21.70 -25.45
C TYR A 188 13.15 -22.53 -26.25
N LYS A 189 13.57 -22.05 -27.43
CA LYS A 189 14.60 -22.69 -28.25
C LYS A 189 15.96 -22.72 -27.55
N GLU A 190 16.33 -21.67 -26.82
CA GLU A 190 17.56 -21.59 -26.03
C GLU A 190 17.59 -22.67 -24.94
N ALA A 191 16.51 -22.80 -24.14
CA ALA A 191 16.39 -23.85 -23.13
C ALA A 191 16.40 -25.25 -23.76
N LYS A 192 15.70 -25.42 -24.88
CA LYS A 192 15.64 -26.69 -25.62
C LYS A 192 17.00 -27.13 -26.16
N ALA A 193 17.82 -26.19 -26.61
CA ALA A 193 19.19 -26.47 -27.03
C ALA A 193 20.08 -26.99 -25.89
N LEU A 194 19.73 -26.69 -24.63
CA LEU A 194 20.36 -27.25 -23.43
C LEU A 194 19.78 -28.63 -23.04
N GLY A 195 18.82 -29.17 -23.81
CA GLY A 195 18.11 -30.40 -23.48
C GLY A 195 17.03 -30.24 -22.41
N ILE A 196 16.61 -29.00 -22.12
CA ILE A 196 15.63 -28.70 -21.08
C ILE A 196 14.31 -28.30 -21.72
N GLU A 197 13.26 -29.10 -21.50
CA GLU A 197 11.90 -28.74 -21.91
C GLU A 197 11.31 -27.73 -20.93
N THR A 198 10.78 -26.62 -21.45
CA THR A 198 10.19 -25.55 -20.64
C THR A 198 8.74 -25.28 -21.03
N ILE A 199 7.99 -24.63 -20.14
CA ILE A 199 6.67 -24.06 -20.40
C ILE A 199 6.85 -22.55 -20.68
N PRO A 200 6.62 -22.07 -21.91
CA PRO A 200 6.56 -20.64 -22.19
C PRO A 200 5.43 -19.98 -21.39
N VAL A 201 5.75 -18.90 -20.68
CA VAL A 201 4.80 -18.11 -19.90
C VAL A 201 4.46 -16.83 -20.66
N LEU A 202 3.18 -16.58 -20.92
CA LEU A 202 2.68 -15.36 -21.55
C LEU A 202 1.71 -14.64 -20.60
N ILE A 203 1.74 -13.32 -20.59
CA ILE A 203 0.60 -12.56 -20.02
C ILE A 203 -0.61 -12.85 -20.91
N GLY A 204 -1.74 -13.21 -20.31
CA GLY A 204 -2.94 -13.54 -21.05
C GLY A 204 -3.52 -12.32 -21.78
N PRO A 205 -4.17 -12.51 -22.95
CA PRO A 205 -4.62 -11.42 -23.80
C PRO A 205 -5.64 -10.50 -23.10
N VAL A 206 -6.50 -11.05 -22.25
CA VAL A 206 -7.52 -10.27 -21.57
C VAL A 206 -6.91 -9.49 -20.40
N THR A 207 -6.06 -10.14 -19.58
CA THR A 207 -5.29 -9.45 -18.54
C THR A 207 -4.45 -8.31 -19.11
N TYR A 208 -3.75 -8.51 -20.23
CA TYR A 208 -2.96 -7.45 -20.87
C TYR A 208 -3.81 -6.19 -21.12
N LEU A 209 -5.02 -6.35 -21.69
CA LEU A 209 -5.92 -5.23 -21.98
C LEU A 209 -6.53 -4.62 -20.71
N LEU A 210 -6.91 -5.44 -19.72
CA LEU A 210 -7.44 -4.95 -18.44
C LEU A 210 -6.40 -4.17 -17.62
N LEU A 211 -5.11 -4.46 -17.81
CA LEU A 211 -4.00 -3.72 -17.21
C LEU A 211 -3.53 -2.51 -18.04
N SER A 212 -4.06 -2.34 -19.25
CA SER A 212 -3.74 -1.22 -20.14
C SER A 212 -4.55 0.03 -19.81
N LYS A 213 -4.10 1.19 -20.29
CA LYS A 213 -4.85 2.46 -20.21
C LYS A 213 -5.00 3.12 -21.57
N PRO A 214 -6.07 3.91 -21.78
CA PRO A 214 -6.15 4.82 -22.92
C PRO A 214 -4.93 5.75 -22.99
N ALA A 215 -4.29 5.82 -24.14
CA ALA A 215 -3.22 6.78 -24.40
C ALA A 215 -3.73 8.23 -24.28
N LYS A 216 -2.82 9.19 -24.06
CA LYS A 216 -3.19 10.62 -24.00
C LYS A 216 -3.87 11.06 -25.30
N GLY A 217 -4.98 11.78 -25.18
CA GLY A 217 -5.77 12.27 -26.32
C GLY A 217 -6.82 11.29 -26.86
N VAL A 218 -6.87 10.06 -26.33
CA VAL A 218 -7.94 9.09 -26.66
C VAL A 218 -9.25 9.49 -25.95
N GLU A 219 -10.38 9.28 -26.62
CA GLU A 219 -11.71 9.58 -26.09
C GLU A 219 -12.00 8.80 -24.79
N LYS A 220 -12.69 9.45 -23.83
CA LYS A 220 -12.98 8.85 -22.52
C LYS A 220 -13.85 7.59 -22.56
N LEU A 221 -14.64 7.40 -23.62
CA LEU A 221 -15.53 6.24 -23.79
C LEU A 221 -14.79 5.00 -24.31
N PHE A 222 -13.57 5.14 -24.82
CA PHE A 222 -12.78 4.02 -25.29
C PHE A 222 -12.33 3.13 -24.14
N ALA A 223 -12.57 1.83 -24.26
CA ALA A 223 -12.09 0.81 -23.35
C ALA A 223 -11.03 -0.06 -24.05
N PRO A 224 -9.82 -0.23 -23.48
CA PRO A 224 -8.78 -1.09 -24.07
C PRO A 224 -9.25 -2.51 -24.42
N LEU A 225 -10.19 -3.06 -23.65
CA LEU A 225 -10.77 -4.39 -23.89
C LEU A 225 -11.42 -4.54 -25.28
N SER A 226 -11.83 -3.44 -25.92
CA SER A 226 -12.34 -3.44 -27.30
C SER A 226 -11.29 -3.84 -28.35
N LEU A 227 -9.99 -3.82 -28.01
CA LEU A 227 -8.90 -4.20 -28.89
C LEU A 227 -8.60 -5.71 -28.88
N LEU A 228 -9.43 -6.52 -28.20
CA LEU A 228 -9.22 -7.96 -28.07
C LEU A 228 -9.07 -8.65 -29.43
N GLU A 229 -9.99 -8.37 -30.37
CA GLU A 229 -9.93 -8.94 -31.72
C GLU A 229 -8.67 -8.52 -32.50
N SER A 230 -8.08 -7.37 -32.17
CA SER A 230 -6.86 -6.87 -32.81
C SER A 230 -5.59 -7.55 -32.31
N ILE A 231 -5.55 -8.01 -31.05
CA ILE A 231 -4.35 -8.65 -30.46
C ILE A 231 -4.35 -10.17 -30.61
N LEU A 232 -5.51 -10.83 -30.65
CA LEU A 232 -5.61 -12.29 -30.73
C LEU A 232 -4.89 -12.91 -31.94
N PRO A 233 -4.86 -12.29 -33.15
CA PRO A 233 -4.09 -12.81 -34.27
C PRO A 233 -2.60 -13.01 -33.94
N ILE A 234 -1.98 -12.06 -33.21
CA ILE A 234 -0.57 -12.14 -32.83
C ILE A 234 -0.35 -13.25 -31.80
N TYR A 235 -1.27 -13.42 -30.84
CA TYR A 235 -1.21 -14.57 -29.93
C TYR A 235 -1.26 -15.89 -30.70
N LYS A 236 -2.07 -16.01 -31.76
CA LYS A 236 -2.10 -17.21 -32.61
C LYS A 236 -0.77 -17.45 -33.32
N GLU A 237 -0.13 -16.40 -33.83
CA GLU A 237 1.21 -16.47 -34.44
C GLU A 237 2.26 -16.96 -33.43
N VAL A 238 2.31 -16.36 -32.24
CA VAL A 238 3.21 -16.77 -31.15
C VAL A 238 2.99 -18.23 -30.77
N ILE A 239 1.73 -18.66 -30.59
CA ILE A 239 1.39 -20.05 -30.25
C ILE A 239 1.83 -21.00 -31.37
N ALA A 240 1.62 -20.63 -32.64
CA ALA A 240 2.03 -21.44 -33.78
C ALA A 240 3.55 -21.64 -33.81
N GLU A 241 4.33 -20.57 -33.56
CA GLU A 241 5.79 -20.66 -33.49
C GLU A 241 6.29 -21.49 -32.31
N LEU A 242 5.68 -21.36 -31.14
CA LEU A 242 6.01 -22.18 -29.96
C LEU A 242 5.75 -23.66 -30.23
N LYS A 243 4.59 -23.99 -30.83
CA LYS A 243 4.28 -25.37 -31.25
C LYS A 243 5.27 -25.88 -32.29
N ALA A 244 5.63 -25.05 -33.28
CA ALA A 244 6.60 -25.42 -34.31
C ALA A 244 8.01 -25.65 -33.73
N ALA A 245 8.39 -24.89 -32.70
CA ALA A 245 9.62 -25.13 -31.94
C ALA A 245 9.53 -26.42 -31.09
N GLY A 246 8.33 -26.97 -30.89
CA GLY A 246 8.04 -28.23 -30.22
C GLY A 246 7.57 -28.10 -28.77
N ALA A 247 7.12 -26.92 -28.35
CA ALA A 247 6.51 -26.73 -27.04
C ALA A 247 5.26 -27.62 -26.91
N SER A 248 5.15 -28.35 -25.81
CA SER A 248 4.01 -29.25 -25.51
C SER A 248 3.07 -28.70 -24.43
N TRP A 249 3.48 -27.64 -23.76
CA TRP A 249 2.74 -26.88 -22.76
C TRP A 249 2.91 -25.39 -23.00
N ILE A 250 1.92 -24.61 -22.59
CA ILE A 250 1.98 -23.15 -22.49
C ILE A 250 1.23 -22.69 -21.24
N GLN A 251 1.69 -21.62 -20.62
CA GLN A 251 1.03 -20.97 -19.50
C GLN A 251 0.58 -19.57 -19.93
N PHE A 252 -0.70 -19.27 -19.68
CA PHE A 252 -1.23 -17.91 -19.72
C PHE A 252 -1.48 -17.43 -18.30
N ASP A 253 -0.79 -16.35 -17.93
CA ASP A 253 -1.03 -15.65 -16.69
C ASP A 253 -2.26 -14.77 -16.88
N GLU A 254 -3.38 -15.14 -16.25
CA GLU A 254 -4.61 -14.34 -16.21
C GLU A 254 -4.96 -13.88 -14.78
N PRO A 255 -4.03 -13.20 -14.06
CA PRO A 255 -4.24 -12.82 -12.67
C PRO A 255 -5.36 -11.81 -12.44
N THR A 256 -5.85 -11.12 -13.48
CA THR A 256 -7.02 -10.24 -13.30
C THR A 256 -8.30 -11.00 -12.93
N LEU A 257 -8.33 -12.32 -13.14
CA LEU A 257 -9.45 -13.19 -12.73
C LEU A 257 -9.63 -13.31 -11.22
N VAL A 258 -8.66 -12.87 -10.41
CA VAL A 258 -8.83 -12.78 -8.95
C VAL A 258 -9.47 -11.45 -8.50
N LEU A 259 -9.73 -10.53 -9.43
CA LEU A 259 -10.35 -9.23 -9.14
C LEU A 259 -11.88 -9.32 -9.19
N ASP A 260 -12.54 -8.32 -8.60
CA ASP A 260 -13.98 -8.08 -8.76
C ASP A 260 -14.29 -7.56 -10.18
N LEU A 261 -14.40 -8.49 -11.14
CA LEU A 261 -14.69 -8.20 -12.55
C LEU A 261 -16.21 -8.14 -12.84
N GLU A 262 -16.59 -7.24 -13.74
CA GLU A 262 -17.95 -7.18 -14.27
C GLU A 262 -18.23 -8.30 -15.28
N SER A 263 -19.50 -8.64 -15.49
CA SER A 263 -19.90 -9.73 -16.39
C SER A 263 -19.32 -9.60 -17.79
N HIS A 264 -19.33 -8.40 -18.36
CA HIS A 264 -18.80 -8.15 -19.71
C HIS A 264 -17.27 -8.37 -19.80
N GLN A 265 -16.54 -8.15 -18.69
CA GLN A 265 -15.10 -8.41 -18.61
C GLN A 265 -14.84 -9.91 -18.50
N LEU A 266 -15.62 -10.64 -17.69
CA LEU A 266 -15.55 -12.10 -17.60
C LEU A 266 -15.87 -12.78 -18.94
N GLU A 267 -16.88 -12.30 -19.66
CA GLU A 267 -17.23 -12.79 -21.00
C GLU A 267 -16.09 -12.63 -22.01
N ALA A 268 -15.23 -11.62 -21.85
CA ALA A 268 -14.08 -11.42 -22.73
C ALA A 268 -13.08 -12.58 -22.67
N PHE A 269 -12.91 -13.23 -21.50
CA PHE A 269 -12.10 -14.45 -21.38
C PHE A 269 -12.71 -15.59 -22.18
N THR A 270 -14.02 -15.84 -22.03
CA THR A 270 -14.72 -16.86 -22.81
C THR A 270 -14.54 -16.62 -24.31
N LYS A 271 -14.69 -15.37 -24.77
CA LYS A 271 -14.49 -14.99 -26.18
C LYS A 271 -13.05 -15.25 -26.63
N ALA A 272 -12.06 -14.77 -25.87
CA ALA A 272 -10.64 -14.93 -26.19
C ALA A 272 -10.23 -16.40 -26.34
N TYR A 273 -10.55 -17.24 -25.35
CA TYR A 273 -10.11 -18.65 -25.35
C TYR A 273 -10.94 -19.53 -26.28
N THR A 274 -12.17 -19.14 -26.61
CA THR A 274 -12.91 -19.78 -27.72
C THR A 274 -12.23 -19.47 -29.06
N GLU A 275 -11.86 -18.22 -29.30
CA GLU A 275 -11.17 -17.82 -30.54
C GLU A 275 -9.77 -18.43 -30.68
N LEU A 276 -9.08 -18.66 -29.57
CA LEU A 276 -7.77 -19.31 -29.54
C LEU A 276 -7.84 -20.86 -29.59
N GLU A 277 -9.00 -21.48 -29.36
CA GLU A 277 -9.13 -22.94 -29.19
C GLU A 277 -8.46 -23.74 -30.32
N SER A 278 -8.72 -23.37 -31.57
CA SER A 278 -8.14 -24.04 -32.74
C SER A 278 -6.61 -23.94 -32.77
N SER A 279 -6.07 -22.79 -32.36
CA SER A 279 -4.63 -22.53 -32.28
C SER A 279 -3.98 -23.24 -31.09
N LEU A 280 -4.74 -23.47 -30.01
CA LEU A 280 -4.30 -24.22 -28.83
C LEU A 280 -4.39 -25.74 -29.00
N SER A 281 -5.04 -26.23 -30.06
CA SER A 281 -5.11 -27.66 -30.35
C SER A 281 -3.73 -28.31 -30.44
N GLY A 282 -3.59 -29.48 -29.80
CA GLY A 282 -2.33 -30.21 -29.69
C GLY A 282 -1.38 -29.72 -28.59
N LEU A 283 -1.77 -28.69 -27.81
CA LEU A 283 -0.98 -28.12 -26.73
C LEU A 283 -1.71 -28.25 -25.40
N ASN A 284 -0.99 -28.54 -24.32
CA ASN A 284 -1.56 -28.41 -22.99
C ASN A 284 -1.49 -26.95 -22.55
N VAL A 285 -2.62 -26.40 -22.13
CA VAL A 285 -2.74 -24.99 -21.75
C VAL A 285 -3.02 -24.87 -20.27
N LEU A 286 -2.20 -24.11 -19.56
CA LEU A 286 -2.39 -23.75 -18.16
C LEU A 286 -2.87 -22.29 -18.08
N ILE A 287 -3.96 -22.04 -17.35
CA ILE A 287 -4.34 -20.69 -16.91
C ILE A 287 -3.89 -20.53 -15.47
N GLU A 288 -2.98 -19.59 -15.22
CA GLU A 288 -2.49 -19.27 -13.88
C GLU A 288 -3.23 -18.07 -13.27
N THR A 289 -3.55 -18.19 -11.98
CA THR A 289 -4.19 -17.14 -11.17
C THR A 289 -3.53 -17.06 -9.81
N TYR A 290 -3.32 -15.85 -9.29
CA TYR A 290 -2.55 -15.68 -8.07
C TYR A 290 -2.86 -14.38 -7.30
N PHE A 291 -2.37 -14.31 -6.06
CA PHE A 291 -2.46 -13.23 -5.07
C PHE A 291 -3.73 -13.13 -4.23
N ALA A 292 -4.85 -13.69 -4.71
CA ALA A 292 -6.11 -13.79 -3.98
C ALA A 292 -6.90 -15.02 -4.45
N ASP A 293 -8.04 -15.29 -3.82
CA ASP A 293 -8.97 -16.32 -4.27
C ASP A 293 -9.73 -15.88 -5.52
N VAL A 294 -10.15 -16.86 -6.31
CA VAL A 294 -10.95 -16.62 -7.51
C VAL A 294 -12.43 -16.48 -7.10
N PRO A 295 -13.12 -15.37 -7.44
CA PRO A 295 -14.54 -15.22 -7.19
C PRO A 295 -15.38 -16.33 -7.83
N ALA A 296 -16.52 -16.68 -7.22
CA ALA A 296 -17.32 -17.83 -7.66
C ALA A 296 -17.75 -17.78 -9.15
N GLU A 297 -18.15 -16.62 -9.67
CA GLU A 297 -18.49 -16.47 -11.09
C GLU A 297 -17.26 -16.57 -11.99
N ALA A 298 -16.12 -15.99 -11.59
CA ALA A 298 -14.87 -16.13 -12.30
C ALA A 298 -14.41 -17.60 -12.34
N TYR A 299 -14.58 -18.34 -11.24
CA TYR A 299 -14.27 -19.77 -11.18
C TYR A 299 -15.08 -20.59 -12.19
N LYS A 300 -16.39 -20.31 -12.33
CA LYS A 300 -17.24 -20.96 -13.34
C LYS A 300 -16.75 -20.68 -14.76
N ILE A 301 -16.34 -19.44 -15.05
CA ILE A 301 -15.82 -19.06 -16.37
C ILE A 301 -14.48 -19.74 -16.64
N ILE A 302 -13.52 -19.63 -15.71
CA ILE A 302 -12.18 -20.25 -15.81
C ILE A 302 -12.31 -21.74 -16.12
N THR A 303 -13.09 -22.45 -15.32
CA THR A 303 -13.21 -23.90 -15.43
C THR A 303 -13.92 -24.38 -16.69
N ALA A 304 -14.60 -23.48 -17.41
CA ALA A 304 -15.30 -23.74 -18.66
C ALA A 304 -14.54 -23.28 -19.92
N LEU A 305 -13.38 -22.64 -19.79
CA LEU A 305 -12.61 -22.11 -20.93
C LEU A 305 -12.20 -23.23 -21.90
N LYS A 306 -12.34 -22.91 -23.20
CA LYS A 306 -12.02 -23.81 -24.32
C LYS A 306 -10.52 -23.94 -24.52
N GLY A 307 -10.06 -25.10 -25.00
CA GLY A 307 -8.62 -25.39 -25.17
C GLY A 307 -7.80 -25.48 -23.87
N VAL A 308 -8.32 -25.10 -22.71
CA VAL A 308 -7.59 -25.10 -21.44
C VAL A 308 -7.44 -26.51 -20.89
N SER A 309 -6.23 -26.91 -20.50
CA SER A 309 -5.93 -28.26 -19.96
C SER A 309 -5.77 -28.29 -18.44
N GLY A 310 -5.41 -27.18 -17.82
CA GLY A 310 -5.28 -27.08 -16.37
C GLY A 310 -5.41 -25.66 -15.82
N PHE A 311 -5.58 -25.58 -14.50
CA PHE A 311 -5.79 -24.34 -13.77
C PHE A 311 -4.83 -24.27 -12.59
N GLY A 312 -4.14 -23.14 -12.47
CA GLY A 312 -3.29 -22.82 -11.34
C GLY A 312 -3.96 -21.86 -10.38
N PHE A 313 -3.91 -22.20 -9.10
CA PHE A 313 -4.55 -21.44 -8.04
C PHE A 313 -3.57 -21.18 -6.90
N ASP A 314 -3.55 -19.94 -6.42
CA ASP A 314 -2.89 -19.56 -5.17
C ASP A 314 -3.68 -20.11 -3.98
N LEU A 315 -3.09 -21.09 -3.28
CA LEU A 315 -3.69 -21.72 -2.10
C LEU A 315 -3.08 -21.21 -0.79
N ILE A 316 -2.28 -20.15 -0.85
CA ILE A 316 -1.73 -19.46 0.31
C ILE A 316 -2.57 -18.23 0.63
N ARG A 317 -2.75 -17.32 -0.33
CA ARG A 317 -3.57 -16.12 -0.17
C ARG A 317 -4.99 -16.33 -0.68
N GLY A 318 -5.19 -17.25 -1.62
CA GLY A 318 -6.48 -17.59 -2.21
C GLY A 318 -7.12 -18.87 -1.69
N ALA A 319 -6.87 -19.24 -0.42
CA ALA A 319 -7.31 -20.51 0.17
C ALA A 319 -8.83 -20.76 0.07
N LYS A 320 -9.67 -19.70 -0.01
CA LYS A 320 -11.12 -19.81 -0.24
C LYS A 320 -11.48 -20.50 -1.56
N THR A 321 -10.59 -20.47 -2.56
CA THR A 321 -10.78 -21.21 -3.83
C THR A 321 -10.88 -22.72 -3.60
N LEU A 322 -10.27 -23.25 -2.52
CA LEU A 322 -10.41 -24.66 -2.15
C LEU A 322 -11.87 -25.06 -1.91
N ASP A 323 -12.68 -24.15 -1.37
CA ASP A 323 -14.08 -24.41 -1.09
C ASP A 323 -14.87 -24.54 -2.39
N LEU A 324 -14.54 -23.74 -3.42
CA LEU A 324 -15.12 -23.87 -4.76
C LEU A 324 -14.73 -25.20 -5.41
N VAL A 325 -13.45 -25.57 -5.33
CA VAL A 325 -12.95 -26.86 -5.85
C VAL A 325 -13.69 -28.05 -5.21
N LYS A 326 -13.99 -27.98 -3.91
CA LYS A 326 -14.68 -29.03 -3.16
C LYS A 326 -16.19 -29.05 -3.39
N SER A 327 -16.83 -27.88 -3.34
CA SER A 327 -18.30 -27.75 -3.29
C SER A 327 -18.95 -27.59 -4.67
N ALA A 328 -18.37 -26.75 -5.54
CA ALA A 328 -18.86 -26.54 -6.90
C ALA A 328 -18.34 -27.62 -7.87
N GLY A 329 -17.30 -28.34 -7.46
CA GLY A 329 -16.66 -29.40 -8.23
C GLY A 329 -15.52 -28.88 -9.11
N PHE A 330 -14.76 -29.81 -9.67
CA PHE A 330 -13.63 -29.55 -10.55
C PHE A 330 -13.81 -30.27 -11.90
N PRO A 331 -13.46 -29.65 -13.03
CA PRO A 331 -13.66 -30.27 -14.34
C PRO A 331 -12.93 -31.60 -14.51
N ALA A 332 -13.65 -32.61 -15.00
CA ALA A 332 -13.08 -33.94 -15.24
C ALA A 332 -11.92 -33.89 -16.25
N GLY A 333 -10.83 -34.59 -15.93
CA GLY A 333 -9.67 -34.74 -16.81
C GLY A 333 -8.74 -33.52 -16.93
N LYS A 334 -9.09 -32.38 -16.30
CA LYS A 334 -8.22 -31.19 -16.25
C LYS A 334 -7.18 -31.31 -15.12
N TYR A 335 -6.07 -30.60 -15.26
CA TYR A 335 -5.02 -30.52 -14.23
C TYR A 335 -5.31 -29.42 -13.21
N LEU A 336 -5.00 -29.68 -11.94
CA LEU A 336 -4.99 -28.70 -10.87
C LEU A 336 -3.54 -28.44 -10.46
N PHE A 337 -3.07 -27.21 -10.68
CA PHE A 337 -1.77 -26.74 -10.23
C PHE A 337 -1.96 -26.05 -8.87
N ALA A 338 -1.63 -26.78 -7.80
CA ALA A 338 -1.89 -26.38 -6.42
C ALA A 338 -0.73 -25.52 -5.89
N GLY A 339 -0.92 -24.20 -5.87
CA GLY A 339 0.06 -23.23 -5.40
C GLY A 339 0.19 -23.20 -3.87
N VAL A 340 0.83 -24.20 -3.29
CA VAL A 340 0.97 -24.40 -1.83
C VAL A 340 2.32 -23.95 -1.27
N VAL A 341 3.26 -23.55 -2.12
CA VAL A 341 4.55 -22.97 -1.69
C VAL A 341 4.53 -21.47 -1.94
N ASP A 342 4.63 -20.69 -0.87
CA ASP A 342 4.46 -19.23 -0.93
C ASP A 342 5.57 -18.54 -1.74
N GLY A 343 5.21 -17.94 -2.87
CA GLY A 343 6.12 -17.13 -3.70
C GLY A 343 6.23 -15.65 -3.30
N ARG A 344 5.44 -15.17 -2.33
CA ARG A 344 5.39 -13.77 -1.87
C ARG A 344 6.18 -13.52 -0.59
N ASN A 345 6.63 -14.56 0.10
CA ASN A 345 7.30 -14.43 1.40
C ASN A 345 8.53 -15.34 1.50
N ILE A 346 9.27 -15.22 2.60
CA ILE A 346 10.58 -15.86 2.82
C ILE A 346 10.56 -16.97 3.86
N TRP A 347 9.38 -17.33 4.38
CA TRP A 347 9.24 -18.42 5.35
C TRP A 347 9.37 -19.79 4.67
N ALA A 348 10.02 -20.72 5.35
CA ALA A 348 10.00 -22.13 5.01
C ALA A 348 8.58 -22.67 5.08
N ASN A 349 8.21 -23.49 4.10
CA ASN A 349 6.88 -24.08 4.01
C ASN A 349 6.59 -24.98 5.22
N ASP A 350 5.34 -25.02 5.69
CA ASP A 350 4.88 -26.09 6.58
C ASP A 350 4.57 -27.31 5.72
N LEU A 351 5.57 -28.18 5.53
CA LEU A 351 5.46 -29.31 4.60
C LEU A 351 4.36 -30.29 5.02
N ALA A 352 4.10 -30.42 6.33
CA ALA A 352 3.05 -31.30 6.84
C ALA A 352 1.66 -30.77 6.49
N SER A 353 1.42 -29.47 6.70
CA SER A 353 0.16 -28.80 6.34
C SER A 353 -0.08 -28.81 4.83
N SER A 354 0.94 -28.47 4.03
CA SER A 354 0.86 -28.50 2.56
C SER A 354 0.61 -29.91 2.04
N PHE A 355 1.29 -30.91 2.58
CA PHE A 355 1.09 -32.31 2.18
C PHE A 355 -0.34 -32.80 2.48
N SER A 356 -0.91 -32.45 3.64
CA SER A 356 -2.31 -32.75 3.98
C SER A 356 -3.29 -32.12 2.99
N THR A 357 -3.09 -30.84 2.64
CA THR A 357 -3.91 -30.13 1.65
C THR A 357 -3.83 -30.81 0.27
N LEU A 358 -2.62 -31.18 -0.16
CA LEU A 358 -2.41 -31.87 -1.42
C LEU A 358 -3.05 -33.26 -1.45
N GLN A 359 -3.02 -34.03 -0.36
CA GLN A 359 -3.70 -35.32 -0.27
C GLN A 359 -5.23 -35.16 -0.41
N ALA A 360 -5.80 -34.12 0.21
CA ALA A 360 -7.23 -33.83 0.06
C ALA A 360 -7.60 -33.46 -1.38
N LEU A 361 -6.77 -32.67 -2.07
CA LEU A 361 -6.97 -32.32 -3.48
C LEU A 361 -6.80 -33.51 -4.41
N GLU A 362 -5.85 -34.40 -4.12
CA GLU A 362 -5.63 -35.64 -4.88
C GLU A 362 -6.87 -36.53 -4.91
N ALA A 363 -7.63 -36.57 -3.80
CA ALA A 363 -8.89 -37.30 -3.73
C ALA A 363 -9.98 -36.73 -4.65
N ILE A 364 -9.89 -35.45 -5.02
CA ILE A 364 -10.87 -34.75 -5.88
C ILE A 364 -10.49 -34.91 -7.35
N VAL A 365 -9.24 -34.58 -7.72
CA VAL A 365 -8.83 -34.49 -9.13
C VAL A 365 -8.13 -35.76 -9.64
N GLY A 366 -7.70 -36.63 -8.74
CA GLY A 366 -6.98 -37.86 -9.04
C GLY A 366 -5.46 -37.69 -9.13
N LYS A 367 -4.75 -38.82 -8.97
CA LYS A 367 -3.30 -38.88 -8.78
C LYS A 367 -2.46 -38.31 -9.93
N GLU A 368 -2.98 -38.35 -11.15
CA GLU A 368 -2.26 -37.93 -12.36
C GLU A 368 -2.53 -36.48 -12.76
N LYS A 369 -3.52 -35.83 -12.12
CA LYS A 369 -3.99 -34.49 -12.48
C LYS A 369 -3.64 -33.42 -11.45
N LEU A 370 -3.16 -33.81 -10.27
CA LEU A 370 -2.62 -32.88 -9.30
C LEU A 370 -1.15 -32.57 -9.59
N VAL A 371 -0.80 -31.29 -9.63
CA VAL A 371 0.57 -30.77 -9.77
C VAL A 371 0.87 -29.88 -8.58
N VAL A 372 2.01 -30.10 -7.91
CA VAL A 372 2.46 -29.20 -6.83
C VAL A 372 3.08 -27.97 -7.46
N SER A 373 2.65 -26.78 -7.02
CA SER A 373 3.09 -25.49 -7.57
C SER A 373 3.49 -24.49 -6.48
N THR A 374 4.12 -23.40 -6.90
CA THR A 374 4.22 -22.16 -6.12
C THR A 374 2.91 -21.38 -6.19
N SER A 375 2.61 -20.58 -5.16
CA SER A 375 1.39 -19.77 -5.09
C SER A 375 1.34 -18.67 -6.16
N CYS A 376 2.50 -18.21 -6.60
CA CYS A 376 2.69 -17.23 -7.66
C CYS A 376 4.14 -17.34 -8.16
N SER A 377 4.56 -16.42 -9.04
CA SER A 377 5.97 -16.30 -9.44
C SER A 377 6.89 -16.04 -8.23
N LEU A 378 8.01 -16.74 -8.18
CA LEU A 378 9.05 -16.54 -7.16
C LEU A 378 9.80 -15.20 -7.33
N MET A 379 9.51 -14.41 -8.38
CA MET A 379 10.07 -13.06 -8.55
C MET A 379 9.83 -12.14 -7.35
N HIS A 380 8.79 -12.43 -6.55
CA HIS A 380 8.42 -11.66 -5.36
C HIS A 380 9.14 -12.11 -4.07
N THR A 381 10.07 -13.06 -4.15
CA THR A 381 10.92 -13.48 -3.02
C THR A 381 12.40 -13.29 -3.34
N ALA A 382 13.24 -13.42 -2.33
CA ALA A 382 14.70 -13.36 -2.50
C ALA A 382 15.24 -14.59 -3.25
N VAL A 383 16.45 -14.49 -3.81
CA VAL A 383 16.97 -15.50 -4.75
C VAL A 383 17.42 -16.78 -4.04
N ASP A 384 18.38 -16.68 -3.11
CA ASP A 384 18.96 -17.88 -2.47
C ASP A 384 19.46 -17.60 -1.05
N LEU A 385 18.96 -18.36 -0.08
CA LEU A 385 19.27 -18.24 1.33
C LEU A 385 20.73 -18.62 1.64
N VAL A 386 21.39 -19.40 0.78
CA VAL A 386 22.80 -19.78 0.96
C VAL A 386 23.73 -18.55 1.04
N ASN A 387 23.32 -17.44 0.44
CA ASN A 387 24.07 -16.18 0.45
C ASN A 387 23.90 -15.37 1.73
N GLU A 388 23.08 -15.84 2.69
CA GLU A 388 22.94 -15.23 4.01
C GLU A 388 24.01 -15.74 4.95
N THR A 389 25.11 -15.00 5.10
CA THR A 389 26.25 -15.43 5.93
C THR A 389 26.22 -14.92 7.36
N LYS A 390 25.27 -14.01 7.68
CA LYS A 390 25.21 -13.32 8.99
C LYS A 390 24.01 -13.71 9.85
N LEU A 391 22.90 -14.14 9.26
CA LEU A 391 21.78 -14.68 10.02
C LEU A 391 22.22 -15.94 10.79
N ASP A 392 21.78 -16.06 12.03
CA ASP A 392 22.02 -17.25 12.86
C ASP A 392 21.28 -18.48 12.32
N ASN A 393 21.74 -19.67 12.71
CA ASN A 393 21.21 -20.93 12.19
C ASN A 393 19.75 -21.17 12.59
N GLU A 394 19.31 -20.67 13.75
CA GLU A 394 17.94 -20.83 14.21
C GLU A 394 16.99 -20.06 13.30
N ILE A 395 17.21 -18.76 13.09
CA ILE A 395 16.40 -17.95 12.14
C ILE A 395 16.47 -18.55 10.74
N LYS A 396 17.66 -18.88 10.23
CA LYS A 396 17.82 -19.47 8.89
C LYS A 396 16.97 -20.72 8.69
N SER A 397 16.85 -21.56 9.71
CA SER A 397 16.03 -22.78 9.63
C SER A 397 14.54 -22.49 9.38
N TRP A 398 14.07 -21.30 9.74
CA TRP A 398 12.69 -20.86 9.53
C TRP A 398 12.45 -20.26 8.14
N LEU A 399 13.50 -20.04 7.36
CA LEU A 399 13.46 -19.31 6.09
C LEU A 399 13.63 -20.24 4.89
N ALA A 400 13.07 -19.83 3.76
CA ALA A 400 13.29 -20.40 2.43
C ALA A 400 13.16 -19.29 1.39
N PHE A 401 14.19 -19.10 0.55
CA PHE A 401 14.18 -18.18 -0.60
C PHE A 401 13.82 -18.96 -1.88
N ALA A 402 13.86 -18.34 -3.06
CA ALA A 402 13.43 -18.98 -4.32
C ALA A 402 14.11 -20.32 -4.58
N ALA A 403 15.44 -20.41 -4.40
CA ALA A 403 16.19 -21.65 -4.53
C ALA A 403 15.67 -22.78 -3.61
N GLN A 404 15.40 -22.46 -2.35
CA GLN A 404 14.87 -23.43 -1.38
C GLN A 404 13.41 -23.80 -1.69
N LYS A 405 12.58 -22.84 -2.14
CA LYS A 405 11.18 -23.07 -2.53
C LYS A 405 11.03 -24.02 -3.71
N VAL A 406 11.96 -23.97 -4.67
CA VAL A 406 12.05 -24.96 -5.75
C VAL A 406 12.24 -26.38 -5.19
N VAL A 407 13.09 -26.53 -4.18
CA VAL A 407 13.30 -27.82 -3.49
C VAL A 407 12.05 -28.24 -2.70
N GLU A 408 11.39 -27.32 -2.00
CA GLU A 408 10.16 -27.59 -1.25
C GLU A 408 9.04 -28.13 -2.14
N VAL A 409 8.82 -27.51 -3.31
CA VAL A 409 7.85 -27.99 -4.31
C VAL A 409 8.16 -29.42 -4.74
N ASN A 410 9.42 -29.73 -5.03
CA ASN A 410 9.79 -31.09 -5.44
C ASN A 410 9.70 -32.09 -4.28
N ALA A 411 10.04 -31.70 -3.05
CA ALA A 411 9.91 -32.57 -1.88
C ALA A 411 8.45 -32.98 -1.64
N LEU A 412 7.52 -32.03 -1.75
CA LEU A 412 6.08 -32.30 -1.69
C LEU A 412 5.60 -33.20 -2.84
N ALA A 413 6.05 -32.93 -4.08
CA ALA A 413 5.70 -33.75 -5.25
C ALA A 413 6.22 -35.20 -5.11
N LYS A 414 7.44 -35.39 -4.60
CA LYS A 414 8.01 -36.71 -4.28
C LYS A 414 7.24 -37.41 -3.17
N ALA A 415 6.86 -36.70 -2.11
CA ALA A 415 6.05 -37.26 -1.04
C ALA A 415 4.70 -37.78 -1.56
N LEU A 416 4.02 -37.01 -2.43
CA LEU A 416 2.79 -37.49 -3.09
C LEU A 416 3.08 -38.72 -3.95
N ALA A 417 4.21 -38.76 -4.65
CA ALA A 417 4.62 -39.92 -5.43
C ALA A 417 4.99 -41.18 -4.61
N GLY A 418 4.90 -41.12 -3.28
CA GLY A 418 5.28 -42.22 -2.38
C GLY A 418 6.78 -42.31 -2.12
N GLN A 419 7.54 -41.26 -2.42
CA GLN A 419 9.00 -41.15 -2.26
C GLN A 419 9.33 -40.01 -1.28
N LYS A 420 8.61 -39.96 -0.16
CA LYS A 420 8.80 -38.93 0.87
C LYS A 420 10.21 -39.01 1.45
N ASP A 421 10.94 -37.90 1.39
CA ASP A 421 12.23 -37.75 2.06
C ASP A 421 11.98 -37.47 3.55
N GLU A 422 12.04 -38.52 4.37
CA GLU A 422 11.76 -38.40 5.81
C GLU A 422 12.76 -37.52 6.55
N ALA A 423 14.00 -37.42 6.08
CA ALA A 423 15.00 -36.55 6.71
C ALA A 423 14.67 -35.08 6.46
N PHE A 424 14.31 -34.72 5.23
CA PHE A 424 13.90 -33.35 4.88
C PHE A 424 12.61 -32.93 5.62
N PHE A 425 11.60 -33.80 5.67
CA PHE A 425 10.37 -33.51 6.40
C PHE A 425 10.59 -33.42 7.92
N SER A 426 11.46 -34.25 8.49
CA SER A 426 11.78 -34.19 9.92
C SER A 426 12.53 -32.91 10.30
N ALA A 427 13.48 -32.48 9.46
CA ALA A 427 14.19 -31.20 9.65
C ALA A 427 13.23 -30.00 9.57
N ASN A 428 12.30 -30.02 8.59
CA ASN A 428 11.27 -29.00 8.47
C ASN A 428 10.35 -28.98 9.71
N ALA A 429 9.88 -30.14 10.18
CA ALA A 429 9.04 -30.22 11.38
C ALA A 429 9.77 -29.67 12.63
N ALA A 430 11.06 -29.99 12.80
CA ALA A 430 11.87 -29.45 13.87
C ALA A 430 12.02 -27.92 13.77
N ALA A 431 12.24 -27.38 12.57
CA ALA A 431 12.29 -25.94 12.34
C ALA A 431 10.96 -25.26 12.69
N GLN A 432 9.82 -25.81 12.24
CA GLN A 432 8.48 -25.29 12.57
C GLN A 432 8.22 -25.31 14.09
N SER A 433 8.59 -26.40 14.77
CA SER A 433 8.47 -26.48 16.24
C SER A 433 9.35 -25.46 16.95
N SER A 434 10.61 -25.32 16.54
CA SER A 434 11.54 -24.35 17.15
C SER A 434 11.06 -22.91 17.02
N ARG A 435 10.49 -22.54 15.86
CA ARG A 435 9.90 -21.21 15.65
C ARG A 435 8.73 -20.96 16.59
N LYS A 436 7.81 -21.93 16.69
CA LYS A 436 6.60 -21.82 17.54
C LYS A 436 6.91 -21.71 19.03
N SER A 437 8.04 -22.27 19.49
CA SER A 437 8.44 -22.23 20.90
C SER A 437 9.53 -21.23 21.25
N SER A 438 10.08 -20.50 20.26
CA SER A 438 11.21 -19.60 20.49
C SER A 438 10.78 -18.35 21.30
N PRO A 439 11.49 -18.01 22.41
CA PRO A 439 11.22 -16.79 23.16
C PRO A 439 11.60 -15.52 22.37
N ARG A 440 12.30 -15.67 21.23
CA ARG A 440 12.57 -14.57 20.30
C ARG A 440 11.31 -14.18 19.52
N VAL A 441 10.37 -15.09 19.36
CA VAL A 441 9.15 -14.91 18.56
C VAL A 441 8.02 -14.33 19.40
N THR A 442 7.82 -14.82 20.62
CA THR A 442 6.72 -14.39 21.50
C THR A 442 7.21 -13.57 22.68
N ASN A 443 6.62 -12.38 22.86
CA ASN A 443 6.79 -11.52 24.02
C ASN A 443 5.40 -11.24 24.64
N GLU A 444 5.16 -11.80 25.83
CA GLU A 444 3.85 -11.69 26.49
C GLU A 444 3.40 -10.26 26.80
N GLU A 445 4.33 -9.36 27.12
CA GLU A 445 3.99 -7.96 27.44
C GLU A 445 3.48 -7.24 26.19
N VAL A 446 4.13 -7.48 25.05
CA VAL A 446 3.74 -6.92 23.75
C VAL A 446 2.36 -7.46 23.34
N GLN A 447 2.14 -8.76 23.47
CA GLN A 447 0.86 -9.40 23.15
C GLN A 447 -0.29 -8.84 24.02
N LYS A 448 -0.07 -8.70 25.33
CA LYS A 448 -1.05 -8.11 26.26
C LYS A 448 -1.35 -6.65 25.90
N ALA A 449 -0.32 -5.86 25.58
CA ALA A 449 -0.49 -4.46 25.19
C ALA A 449 -1.25 -4.31 23.86
N ALA A 450 -0.94 -5.12 22.85
CA ALA A 450 -1.63 -5.09 21.56
C ALA A 450 -3.11 -5.52 21.69
N ALA A 451 -3.39 -6.56 22.48
CA ALA A 451 -4.76 -7.02 22.73
C ALA A 451 -5.62 -5.97 23.45
N ALA A 452 -5.02 -5.16 24.32
CA ALA A 452 -5.71 -4.09 25.05
C ALA A 452 -6.20 -2.93 24.17
N LEU A 453 -5.75 -2.85 22.90
CA LEU A 453 -6.17 -1.82 21.95
C LEU A 453 -7.55 -2.09 21.33
N LYS A 454 -8.10 -3.29 21.54
CA LYS A 454 -9.35 -3.73 20.91
C LYS A 454 -10.54 -2.92 21.44
N GLY A 455 -11.33 -2.34 20.53
CA GLY A 455 -12.60 -1.66 20.84
C GLY A 455 -12.49 -0.17 21.15
N SER A 456 -11.28 0.39 21.21
CA SER A 456 -11.04 1.83 21.34
C SER A 456 -10.66 2.46 20.00
N ASP A 457 -11.16 3.67 19.74
CA ASP A 457 -10.95 4.38 18.46
C ASP A 457 -9.62 5.17 18.38
N HIS A 458 -8.91 5.33 19.51
CA HIS A 458 -7.61 6.03 19.64
C HIS A 458 -7.50 7.35 18.86
N ARG A 459 -8.55 8.19 18.89
CA ARG A 459 -8.49 9.56 18.34
C ARG A 459 -7.96 10.53 19.38
N ARG A 460 -7.39 11.63 18.88
CA ARG A 460 -7.16 12.82 19.67
C ARG A 460 -8.53 13.43 20.03
N ALA A 461 -8.71 13.83 21.28
CA ALA A 461 -10.03 14.26 21.78
C ALA A 461 -10.52 15.57 21.11
N THR A 462 -9.59 16.49 20.84
CA THR A 462 -9.87 17.78 20.21
C THR A 462 -9.96 17.62 18.70
N ASN A 463 -10.98 18.22 18.06
CA ASN A 463 -11.13 18.20 16.60
C ASN A 463 -9.98 18.94 15.91
N VAL A 464 -9.53 18.43 14.76
CA VAL A 464 -8.44 18.99 13.95
C VAL A 464 -8.52 20.50 13.74
N SER A 465 -9.70 21.08 13.52
CA SER A 465 -9.81 22.54 13.32
C SER A 465 -9.35 23.34 14.55
N ALA A 466 -9.73 22.92 15.74
CA ALA A 466 -9.33 23.58 16.99
C ALA A 466 -7.86 23.29 17.35
N ARG A 467 -7.32 22.14 16.92
CA ARG A 467 -5.89 21.84 17.05
C ARG A 467 -5.05 22.72 16.13
N LEU A 468 -5.48 22.91 14.89
CA LEU A 468 -4.84 23.82 13.93
C LEU A 468 -4.77 25.26 14.48
N ASP A 469 -5.79 25.75 15.19
CA ASP A 469 -5.72 27.06 15.86
C ASP A 469 -4.63 27.12 16.94
N ALA A 470 -4.54 26.07 17.78
CA ALA A 470 -3.53 25.97 18.83
C ALA A 470 -2.11 25.84 18.25
N GLN A 471 -1.96 25.08 17.16
CA GLN A 471 -0.71 24.91 16.43
C GLN A 471 -0.30 26.21 15.75
N GLN A 472 -1.24 26.91 15.08
CA GLN A 472 -0.97 28.19 14.43
C GLN A 472 -0.51 29.25 15.43
N LYS A 473 -1.11 29.28 16.64
CA LYS A 473 -0.67 30.17 17.72
C LYS A 473 0.76 29.88 18.19
N LYS A 474 1.18 28.61 18.16
CA LYS A 474 2.51 28.19 18.63
C LYS A 474 3.59 28.31 17.55
N LEU A 475 3.27 27.92 16.32
CA LEU A 475 4.20 27.85 15.18
C LEU A 475 4.28 29.17 14.40
N ASN A 476 3.20 29.99 14.42
CA ASN A 476 3.10 31.29 13.75
C ASN A 476 3.54 31.26 12.27
N LEU A 477 3.06 30.28 11.52
CA LEU A 477 3.41 30.07 10.11
C LEU A 477 2.69 31.07 9.18
N PRO A 478 3.28 31.49 8.06
CA PRO A 478 2.57 32.27 7.07
C PRO A 478 1.48 31.44 6.38
N ILE A 479 0.59 32.13 5.66
CA ILE A 479 -0.27 31.49 4.65
C ILE A 479 0.64 30.89 3.56
N LEU A 480 0.24 29.77 2.95
CA LEU A 480 1.06 29.01 2.01
C LEU A 480 2.45 28.65 2.57
N PRO A 481 2.53 28.04 3.77
CA PRO A 481 3.81 27.68 4.36
C PRO A 481 4.55 26.68 3.45
N THR A 482 5.86 26.89 3.35
CA THR A 482 6.78 26.09 2.56
C THR A 482 7.49 25.07 3.43
N THR A 483 7.65 23.86 2.90
CA THR A 483 8.41 22.79 3.56
C THR A 483 8.96 21.79 2.54
N THR A 484 9.76 20.85 3.00
CA THR A 484 10.12 19.66 2.22
C THR A 484 9.63 18.39 2.93
N ILE A 485 9.69 17.26 2.23
CA ILE A 485 9.11 16.00 2.72
C ILE A 485 10.03 15.28 3.72
N GLY A 486 11.36 15.39 3.61
CA GLY A 486 12.27 14.68 4.52
C GLY A 486 13.71 14.66 3.98
N SER A 487 14.09 13.55 3.34
CA SER A 487 15.46 13.35 2.87
C SER A 487 16.01 14.41 1.90
N PHE A 488 17.30 14.71 2.01
CA PHE A 488 18.09 15.52 1.08
C PHE A 488 19.05 14.65 0.23
N PRO A 489 19.65 15.17 -0.86
CA PRO A 489 20.56 14.42 -1.73
C PRO A 489 21.65 13.64 -1.00
N GLN A 490 21.73 12.33 -1.24
CA GLN A 490 22.78 11.49 -0.62
C GLN A 490 24.08 11.53 -1.42
N THR A 491 25.05 12.29 -0.92
CA THR A 491 26.39 12.45 -1.49
C THR A 491 27.24 11.17 -1.40
N MET A 492 28.29 11.09 -2.22
CA MET A 492 29.26 9.99 -2.16
C MET A 492 29.98 9.94 -0.82
N ASP A 493 30.30 11.10 -0.24
CA ASP A 493 30.94 11.20 1.07
C ASP A 493 30.03 10.68 2.19
N LEU A 494 28.74 11.04 2.18
CA LEU A 494 27.78 10.54 3.17
C LEU A 494 27.62 9.01 3.10
N ARG A 495 27.59 8.45 1.87
CA ARG A 495 27.57 7.00 1.67
C ARG A 495 28.85 6.33 2.15
N ARG A 496 30.02 6.96 1.93
CA ARG A 496 31.31 6.50 2.45
C ARG A 496 31.29 6.45 3.97
N VAL A 497 30.94 7.56 4.63
CA VAL A 497 30.93 7.68 6.10
C VAL A 497 30.05 6.61 6.74
N ARG A 498 28.80 6.43 6.25
CA ARG A 498 27.91 5.38 6.77
C ARG A 498 28.45 3.97 6.56
N ARG A 499 29.04 3.70 5.39
CA ARG A 499 29.65 2.39 5.10
C ARG A 499 30.84 2.12 6.01
N GLU A 500 31.70 3.11 6.24
CA GLU A 500 32.86 2.98 7.11
C GLU A 500 32.46 2.79 8.57
N TYR A 501 31.42 3.49 9.04
CA TYR A 501 30.84 3.26 10.36
C TYR A 501 30.25 1.85 10.49
N LYS A 502 29.39 1.41 9.54
CA LYS A 502 28.85 0.03 9.52
C LYS A 502 29.95 -1.04 9.44
N ALA A 503 31.12 -0.70 8.90
CA ALA A 503 32.29 -1.57 8.81
C ALA A 503 33.26 -1.45 10.00
N ASN A 504 32.91 -0.71 11.05
CA ASN A 504 33.74 -0.42 12.23
C ASN A 504 35.11 0.18 11.88
N LYS A 505 35.19 0.99 10.80
CA LYS A 505 36.43 1.65 10.35
C LYS A 505 36.61 3.06 10.91
N ILE A 506 35.54 3.69 11.38
CA ILE A 506 35.54 4.99 12.05
C ILE A 506 34.78 4.86 13.37
N SER A 507 35.09 5.71 14.35
CA SER A 507 34.43 5.68 15.65
C SER A 507 33.00 6.23 15.58
N GLU A 508 32.19 5.95 16.61
CA GLU A 508 30.84 6.54 16.74
C GLU A 508 30.92 8.07 16.84
N GLU A 509 31.92 8.61 17.54
CA GLU A 509 32.13 10.05 17.66
C GLU A 509 32.45 10.70 16.31
N GLU A 510 33.30 10.07 15.50
CA GLU A 510 33.62 10.53 14.14
C GLU A 510 32.39 10.49 13.23
N TYR A 511 31.61 9.41 13.30
CA TYR A 511 30.35 9.26 12.58
C TYR A 511 29.37 10.36 12.98
N VAL A 512 29.14 10.55 14.28
CA VAL A 512 28.22 11.56 14.82
C VAL A 512 28.65 12.96 14.41
N LYS A 513 29.95 13.27 14.44
CA LYS A 513 30.47 14.56 13.99
C LYS A 513 30.20 14.80 12.50
N ALA A 514 30.41 13.80 11.65
CA ALA A 514 30.18 13.91 10.22
C ALA A 514 28.70 14.10 9.87
N ILE A 515 27.81 13.34 10.51
CA ILE A 515 26.35 13.47 10.33
C ILE A 515 25.85 14.82 10.85
N LYS A 516 26.33 15.28 12.00
CA LYS A 516 26.02 16.60 12.56
C LYS A 516 26.38 17.73 11.59
N GLU A 517 27.54 17.65 10.95
CA GLU A 517 27.98 18.63 9.96
C GLU A 517 27.07 18.64 8.72
N GLU A 518 26.61 17.47 8.27
CA GLU A 518 25.68 17.38 7.16
C GLU A 518 24.30 17.96 7.49
N ILE A 519 23.78 17.67 8.69
CA ILE A 519 22.54 18.29 9.20
C ILE A 519 22.69 19.81 9.22
N ASN A 520 23.81 20.33 9.73
CA ASN A 520 24.08 21.78 9.78
C ASN A 520 24.05 22.43 8.39
N LYS A 521 24.63 21.79 7.37
CA LYS A 521 24.56 22.29 5.97
C LYS A 521 23.13 22.31 5.45
N VAL A 522 22.36 21.25 5.70
CA VAL A 522 20.96 21.15 5.27
C VAL A 522 20.09 22.20 5.97
N VAL A 523 20.30 22.44 7.27
CA VAL A 523 19.60 23.50 8.01
C VAL A 523 19.92 24.87 7.43
N LYS A 524 21.21 25.21 7.27
CA LYS A 524 21.64 26.50 6.69
C LYS A 524 21.08 26.74 5.30
N LEU A 525 21.15 25.75 4.42
CA LEU A 525 20.59 25.84 3.07
C LEU A 525 19.10 26.17 3.11
N GLN A 526 18.33 25.50 3.97
CA GLN A 526 16.89 25.76 4.05
C GLN A 526 16.57 27.14 4.64
N GLU A 527 17.38 27.62 5.59
CA GLU A 527 17.27 29.00 6.11
C GLU A 527 17.60 30.04 5.04
N GLU A 528 18.64 29.82 4.23
CA GLU A 528 19.00 30.67 3.08
C GLU A 528 17.89 30.69 2.02
N LEU A 529 17.20 29.57 1.82
CA LEU A 529 16.04 29.46 0.94
C LEU A 529 14.77 30.07 1.55
N ASP A 530 14.78 30.43 2.84
CA ASP A 530 13.63 30.94 3.61
C ASP A 530 12.45 29.96 3.66
N ILE A 531 12.73 28.68 3.86
CA ILE A 531 11.71 27.64 4.07
C ILE A 531 11.11 27.75 5.48
N ASP A 532 9.79 27.63 5.62
CA ASP A 532 9.09 27.90 6.88
C ASP A 532 9.24 26.77 7.91
N VAL A 533 9.10 25.51 7.47
CA VAL A 533 9.23 24.31 8.32
C VAL A 533 10.33 23.41 7.76
N LEU A 534 11.36 23.17 8.57
CA LEU A 534 12.59 22.52 8.15
C LEU A 534 12.59 21.01 8.42
N VAL A 535 13.48 20.31 7.72
CA VAL A 535 13.82 18.90 7.96
C VAL A 535 15.34 18.78 8.18
N HIS A 536 15.80 17.71 8.85
CA HIS A 536 17.24 17.48 9.06
C HIS A 536 17.94 16.80 7.88
N GLY A 537 17.18 16.36 6.87
CA GLY A 537 17.69 15.76 5.63
C GLY A 537 17.96 14.26 5.68
N GLU A 538 17.72 13.60 6.83
CA GLU A 538 17.91 12.15 7.04
C GLU A 538 19.29 11.59 6.62
N PRO A 539 20.42 12.29 6.84
CA PRO A 539 21.73 11.82 6.40
C PRO A 539 22.12 10.48 7.03
N GLU A 540 21.68 10.21 8.25
CA GLU A 540 21.93 8.97 9.00
C GLU A 540 21.20 7.75 8.40
N ARG A 541 20.16 7.95 7.57
CA ARG A 541 19.24 6.88 7.14
C ARG A 541 19.55 6.35 5.75
N ASN A 542 19.86 5.06 5.66
CA ASN A 542 20.07 4.38 4.38
C ASN A 542 18.77 4.00 3.70
N ASP A 543 17.75 3.65 4.46
CA ASP A 543 16.43 3.23 4.00
C ASP A 543 15.41 3.53 5.12
N MET A 544 14.18 3.89 4.74
CA MET A 544 13.19 4.36 5.70
C MET A 544 12.56 3.23 6.52
N VAL A 545 12.68 1.97 6.13
CA VAL A 545 12.21 0.83 6.93
C VAL A 545 13.36 0.12 7.61
N GLU A 546 14.51 -0.05 6.93
CA GLU A 546 15.71 -0.65 7.54
C GLU A 546 16.14 0.12 8.79
N TYR A 547 16.16 1.46 8.75
CA TYR A 547 16.62 2.29 9.87
C TYR A 547 15.83 2.05 11.16
N PHE A 548 14.51 1.96 11.08
CA PHE A 548 13.68 1.69 12.26
C PHE A 548 13.78 0.23 12.68
N GLY A 549 13.69 -0.70 11.74
CA GLY A 549 13.79 -2.12 12.07
C GLY A 549 15.11 -2.48 12.75
N GLU A 550 16.25 -1.86 12.38
CA GLU A 550 17.56 -2.08 13.02
C GLU A 550 17.55 -1.74 14.53
N GLN A 551 16.54 -0.99 14.97
CA GLN A 551 16.39 -0.49 16.34
C GLN A 551 15.14 -1.04 17.04
N LEU A 552 14.41 -1.96 16.40
CA LEU A 552 13.22 -2.62 16.94
C LEU A 552 13.51 -4.10 17.25
N SER A 553 12.94 -4.60 18.33
CA SER A 553 12.86 -6.04 18.59
C SER A 553 11.98 -6.72 17.54
N GLY A 554 12.19 -8.03 17.30
CA GLY A 554 11.38 -8.81 16.38
C GLY A 554 11.79 -8.67 14.90
N PHE A 555 12.85 -7.91 14.60
CA PHE A 555 13.39 -7.71 13.26
C PHE A 555 14.72 -8.45 13.03
N ALA A 556 14.91 -9.00 11.83
CA ALA A 556 16.17 -9.51 11.32
C ALA A 556 16.49 -8.93 9.94
N PHE A 557 17.78 -8.88 9.59
CA PHE A 557 18.28 -8.24 8.38
C PHE A 557 19.10 -9.18 7.54
N THR A 558 18.78 -9.22 6.25
CA THR A 558 19.52 -10.00 5.25
C THR A 558 20.72 -9.22 4.72
N VAL A 559 21.70 -9.93 4.18
CA VAL A 559 22.82 -9.38 3.41
C VAL A 559 22.47 -9.34 1.93
N ASN A 560 21.88 -10.43 1.41
CA ASN A 560 21.61 -10.65 -0.02
C ASN A 560 20.13 -10.97 -0.33
N GLY A 561 19.21 -10.77 0.63
CA GLY A 561 17.77 -10.95 0.47
C GLY A 561 17.09 -9.89 -0.41
N TRP A 562 17.63 -9.64 -1.61
CA TRP A 562 17.13 -8.65 -2.56
C TRP A 562 15.93 -9.16 -3.35
N VAL A 563 14.95 -8.27 -3.57
CA VAL A 563 13.78 -8.50 -4.42
C VAL A 563 13.69 -7.38 -5.44
N GLN A 564 13.35 -7.69 -6.69
CA GLN A 564 13.14 -6.67 -7.71
C GLN A 564 11.88 -5.84 -7.38
N SER A 565 12.00 -4.52 -7.40
CA SER A 565 10.86 -3.62 -7.25
C SER A 565 10.41 -3.06 -8.59
N TYR A 566 11.34 -2.60 -9.43
CA TYR A 566 11.07 -2.21 -10.82
C TYR A 566 12.38 -2.02 -11.59
N GLY A 567 12.39 -2.34 -12.88
CA GLY A 567 13.60 -2.21 -13.71
C GLY A 567 14.83 -2.86 -13.06
N SER A 568 15.95 -2.14 -12.98
CA SER A 568 17.16 -2.60 -12.26
C SER A 568 17.13 -2.35 -10.75
N ARG A 569 16.09 -1.70 -10.21
CA ARG A 569 16.00 -1.34 -8.79
C ARG A 569 15.48 -2.51 -7.97
N CYS A 570 16.26 -2.88 -6.96
CA CYS A 570 15.88 -3.88 -5.97
C CYS A 570 15.70 -3.23 -4.61
N VAL A 571 14.86 -3.85 -3.78
CA VAL A 571 14.73 -3.57 -2.35
C VAL A 571 15.26 -4.76 -1.57
N LYS A 572 15.65 -4.55 -0.31
CA LYS A 572 16.10 -5.61 0.59
C LYS A 572 15.22 -5.56 1.86
N PRO A 573 14.00 -6.13 1.80
CA PRO A 573 13.03 -6.00 2.88
C PRO A 573 13.59 -6.56 4.20
N PRO A 574 13.38 -5.87 5.33
CA PRO A 574 13.63 -6.44 6.65
C PRO A 574 12.70 -7.64 6.91
N ILE A 575 13.07 -8.52 7.82
CA ILE A 575 12.25 -9.67 8.21
C ILE A 575 11.67 -9.41 9.59
N ILE A 576 10.35 -9.38 9.72
CA ILE A 576 9.68 -9.37 11.03
C ILE A 576 9.46 -10.83 11.42
N TYR A 577 10.28 -11.35 12.34
CA TYR A 577 10.21 -12.75 12.76
C TYR A 577 9.48 -12.96 14.09
N GLY A 578 9.32 -11.91 14.90
CA GLY A 578 8.79 -12.00 16.26
C GLY A 578 8.05 -10.74 16.69
N ASP A 579 7.66 -10.70 17.95
CA ASP A 579 6.91 -9.59 18.52
C ASP A 579 7.72 -8.28 18.58
N VAL A 580 7.12 -7.20 18.09
CA VAL A 580 7.80 -5.92 17.87
C VAL A 580 7.69 -5.03 19.10
N SER A 581 8.83 -4.48 19.53
CA SER A 581 8.90 -3.47 20.60
C SER A 581 10.07 -2.53 20.40
N ARG A 582 9.95 -1.30 20.95
CA ARG A 582 11.01 -0.30 20.93
C ARG A 582 11.85 -0.35 22.22
N PRO A 583 13.09 -0.88 22.21
CA PRO A 583 13.95 -0.94 23.38
C PRO A 583 14.56 0.42 23.78
N LYS A 584 14.89 1.28 22.81
CA LYS A 584 15.53 2.60 23.03
C LYS A 584 14.97 3.64 22.07
N ALA A 585 15.14 4.93 22.39
CA ALA A 585 14.81 6.02 21.47
C ALA A 585 15.64 5.93 20.19
N MET A 586 15.01 6.18 19.04
CA MET A 586 15.58 5.86 17.72
C MET A 586 16.04 7.09 16.92
N THR A 587 15.32 8.20 17.04
CA THR A 587 15.46 9.42 16.20
C THR A 587 15.62 10.68 17.04
N VAL A 588 15.24 10.63 18.32
CA VAL A 588 15.25 11.77 19.25
C VAL A 588 16.59 12.50 19.26
N PHE A 589 17.71 11.76 19.25
CA PHE A 589 19.05 12.35 19.27
C PHE A 589 19.28 13.30 18.08
N TRP A 590 19.00 12.85 16.86
CA TRP A 590 19.19 13.63 15.64
C TRP A 590 18.21 14.79 15.53
N SER A 591 16.93 14.53 15.78
CA SER A 591 15.87 15.55 15.70
C SER A 591 16.10 16.68 16.70
N LYS A 592 16.44 16.35 17.96
CA LYS A 592 16.75 17.34 18.99
C LYS A 592 17.99 18.16 18.63
N MET A 593 19.03 17.51 18.10
CA MET A 593 20.22 18.20 17.62
C MET A 593 19.89 19.17 16.48
N ALA A 594 19.12 18.74 15.49
CA ALA A 594 18.71 19.58 14.37
C ALA A 594 17.86 20.78 14.81
N GLN A 595 16.86 20.56 15.67
CA GLN A 595 16.02 21.65 16.21
C GLN A 595 16.86 22.68 17.00
N SER A 596 17.95 22.27 17.65
CA SER A 596 18.82 23.22 18.37
C SER A 596 19.66 24.15 17.48
N MET A 597 19.73 23.87 16.16
CA MET A 597 20.51 24.66 15.19
C MET A 597 19.72 25.80 14.56
N THR A 598 18.40 25.85 14.75
CA THR A 598 17.52 26.83 14.11
C THR A 598 16.41 27.27 15.07
N ALA A 599 15.89 28.48 14.86
CA ALA A 599 14.67 28.95 15.53
C ALA A 599 13.39 28.51 14.81
N ARG A 600 13.49 28.02 13.57
CA ARG A 600 12.33 27.55 12.80
C ARG A 600 11.86 26.17 13.30
N PRO A 601 10.58 25.82 13.13
CA PRO A 601 10.10 24.49 13.44
C PRO A 601 10.85 23.41 12.64
N MET A 602 11.41 22.41 13.34
CA MET A 602 12.06 21.24 12.77
C MET A 602 11.09 20.04 12.81
N LYS A 603 10.95 19.33 11.69
CA LYS A 603 10.16 18.09 11.64
C LYS A 603 10.91 16.92 12.25
N GLY A 604 10.28 16.22 13.19
CA GLY A 604 10.67 14.86 13.56
C GLY A 604 10.19 13.88 12.49
N MET A 605 11.07 13.04 11.97
CA MET A 605 10.76 12.16 10.82
C MET A 605 10.61 10.71 11.24
N LEU A 606 9.43 10.11 11.03
CA LEU A 606 9.13 8.71 11.32
C LEU A 606 8.49 8.01 10.13
N THR A 607 8.67 6.70 10.03
CA THR A 607 7.90 5.85 9.13
C THR A 607 6.74 5.22 9.87
N GLY A 608 5.55 5.27 9.27
CA GLY A 608 4.33 4.75 9.84
C GLY A 608 4.32 3.22 9.95
N PRO A 609 3.51 2.67 10.87
CA PRO A 609 3.47 1.24 11.16
C PRO A 609 3.02 0.40 9.96
N VAL A 610 2.11 0.90 9.12
CA VAL A 610 1.61 0.15 7.96
C VAL A 610 2.69 0.04 6.90
N THR A 611 3.51 1.07 6.72
CA THR A 611 4.65 1.06 5.79
C THR A 611 5.77 0.14 6.28
N ILE A 612 6.12 0.21 7.56
CA ILE A 612 7.09 -0.73 8.15
C ILE A 612 6.63 -2.18 7.94
N LEU A 613 5.33 -2.46 8.11
CA LEU A 613 4.74 -3.77 7.86
C LEU A 613 4.80 -4.16 6.38
N ASN A 614 4.28 -3.34 5.48
CA ASN A 614 4.08 -3.68 4.06
C ASN A 614 5.40 -3.80 3.28
N TRP A 615 6.45 -3.09 3.70
CA TRP A 615 7.78 -3.15 3.10
C TRP A 615 8.77 -4.06 3.84
N SER A 616 8.26 -4.86 4.79
CA SER A 616 9.00 -5.97 5.40
C SER A 616 8.45 -7.31 4.94
N PHE A 617 9.27 -8.36 5.01
CA PHE A 617 8.79 -9.73 5.03
C PHE A 617 8.16 -10.03 6.39
N VAL A 618 6.84 -9.93 6.44
CA VAL A 618 6.06 -10.12 7.67
C VAL A 618 5.95 -11.61 8.00
N ARG A 619 6.08 -11.94 9.30
CA ARG A 619 5.72 -13.26 9.86
C ARG A 619 4.35 -13.75 9.40
N ASN A 620 4.25 -15.03 9.09
CA ASN A 620 3.04 -15.69 8.55
C ASN A 620 2.32 -16.60 9.57
N ASP A 621 2.63 -16.46 10.85
CA ASP A 621 2.09 -17.24 11.97
C ASP A 621 1.06 -16.46 12.83
N GLN A 622 0.77 -15.21 12.46
CA GLN A 622 -0.31 -14.40 13.04
C GLN A 622 -0.88 -13.41 12.00
N PRO A 623 -2.08 -12.84 12.21
CA PRO A 623 -2.65 -11.84 11.32
C PRO A 623 -1.78 -10.57 11.20
N ARG A 624 -1.76 -9.97 10.00
CA ARG A 624 -1.00 -8.75 9.71
C ARG A 624 -1.33 -7.58 10.65
N PHE A 625 -2.60 -7.40 10.98
CA PHE A 625 -3.05 -6.29 11.84
C PHE A 625 -2.50 -6.39 13.27
N GLU A 626 -2.31 -7.61 13.80
CA GLU A 626 -1.74 -7.80 15.14
C GLU A 626 -0.29 -7.32 15.16
N THR A 627 0.51 -7.72 14.16
CA THR A 627 1.88 -7.21 13.99
C THR A 627 1.90 -5.69 13.79
N CYS A 628 0.95 -5.14 13.01
CA CYS A 628 0.85 -3.70 12.77
C CYS A 628 0.61 -2.91 14.06
N TYR A 629 -0.25 -3.41 14.95
CA TYR A 629 -0.50 -2.78 16.25
C TYR A 629 0.73 -2.79 17.16
N GLN A 630 1.53 -3.85 17.13
CA GLN A 630 2.80 -3.90 17.86
C GLN A 630 3.78 -2.83 17.35
N ILE A 631 3.89 -2.66 16.03
CA ILE A 631 4.70 -1.59 15.43
C ILE A 631 4.13 -0.22 15.83
N ALA A 632 2.82 -0.04 15.78
CA ALA A 632 2.17 1.22 16.14
C ALA A 632 2.47 1.63 17.59
N LEU A 633 2.44 0.69 18.53
CA LEU A 633 2.83 0.92 19.93
C LEU A 633 4.30 1.29 20.09
N ALA A 634 5.18 0.69 19.29
CA ALA A 634 6.60 1.02 19.28
C ALA A 634 6.86 2.44 18.76
N ILE A 635 6.19 2.82 17.66
CA ILE A 635 6.27 4.17 17.08
C ILE A 635 5.61 5.21 18.00
N LYS A 636 4.53 4.85 18.69
CA LYS A 636 3.87 5.73 19.67
C LYS A 636 4.86 6.26 20.72
N LYS A 637 5.69 5.38 21.28
CA LYS A 637 6.73 5.78 22.26
C LYS A 637 7.75 6.75 21.66
N GLU A 638 8.09 6.58 20.38
CA GLU A 638 9.03 7.47 19.69
C GLU A 638 8.42 8.85 19.43
N VAL A 639 7.14 8.91 19.05
CA VAL A 639 6.40 10.17 18.88
C VAL A 639 6.35 10.95 20.19
N GLU A 640 6.02 10.28 21.30
CA GLU A 640 5.96 10.90 22.63
C GLU A 640 7.34 11.41 23.09
N ASP A 641 8.41 10.66 22.83
CA ASP A 641 9.77 11.11 23.16
C ASP A 641 10.24 12.29 22.30
N LEU A 642 9.85 12.35 21.02
CA LEU A 642 10.13 13.50 20.16
C LEU A 642 9.43 14.76 20.66
N GLU A 643 8.15 14.64 21.04
CA GLU A 643 7.40 15.75 21.65
C GLU A 643 8.06 16.21 22.95
N ALA A 644 8.42 15.27 23.84
CA ALA A 644 9.12 15.56 25.09
C ALA A 644 10.50 16.21 24.87
N ALA A 645 11.16 15.93 23.74
CA ALA A 645 12.42 16.55 23.35
C ALA A 645 12.26 17.95 22.73
N GLY A 646 11.04 18.47 22.61
CA GLY A 646 10.74 19.80 22.11
C GLY A 646 10.43 19.88 20.62
N ILE A 647 10.28 18.74 19.94
CA ILE A 647 9.89 18.69 18.52
C ILE A 647 8.38 18.94 18.41
N GLN A 648 8.00 20.02 17.71
CA GLN A 648 6.62 20.50 17.66
C GLN A 648 5.87 20.09 16.38
N VAL A 649 6.61 19.64 15.37
CA VAL A 649 6.05 19.10 14.12
C VAL A 649 6.63 17.70 13.94
N ILE A 650 5.79 16.67 13.87
CA ILE A 650 6.22 15.28 13.70
C ILE A 650 5.54 14.72 12.46
N GLN A 651 6.35 14.26 11.52
CA GLN A 651 5.88 13.66 10.28
C GLN A 651 6.00 12.13 10.36
N ILE A 652 4.89 11.44 10.10
CA ILE A 652 4.77 9.98 10.13
C ILE A 652 4.32 9.52 8.74
N ASP A 653 5.25 8.99 7.94
CA ASP A 653 4.99 8.71 6.53
C ASP A 653 4.36 7.33 6.33
N GLU A 654 3.22 7.28 5.63
CA GLU A 654 2.54 6.05 5.25
C GLU A 654 2.58 5.82 3.73
N ALA A 655 3.81 5.77 3.20
CA ALA A 655 4.09 5.57 1.78
C ALA A 655 3.49 4.27 1.21
N ALA A 656 3.31 3.24 2.03
CA ALA A 656 2.78 1.95 1.60
C ALA A 656 1.32 1.69 2.05
N LEU A 657 0.55 2.71 2.46
CA LEU A 657 -0.82 2.53 2.93
C LEU A 657 -1.71 1.82 1.90
N ARG A 658 -1.57 2.16 0.61
CA ARG A 658 -2.36 1.54 -0.46
C ARG A 658 -1.84 0.17 -0.88
N GLU A 659 -0.56 -0.13 -0.64
CA GLU A 659 0.07 -1.37 -1.13
C GLU A 659 -0.46 -2.62 -0.44
N GLY A 660 -0.93 -2.49 0.80
CA GLY A 660 -1.55 -3.60 1.54
C GLY A 660 -3.05 -3.75 1.26
N LEU A 661 -3.65 -2.91 0.41
CA LEU A 661 -5.08 -2.94 0.13
C LEU A 661 -5.47 -4.27 -0.53
N PRO A 662 -6.40 -5.05 0.06
CA PRO A 662 -6.88 -6.29 -0.54
C PRO A 662 -7.43 -6.09 -1.95
N LEU A 663 -7.21 -7.10 -2.80
CA LEU A 663 -7.69 -7.09 -4.19
C LEU A 663 -9.22 -7.15 -4.28
N HIS A 664 -9.87 -7.86 -3.35
CA HIS A 664 -11.32 -7.88 -3.21
C HIS A 664 -11.82 -6.63 -2.51
N LYS A 665 -12.74 -5.90 -3.14
CA LYS A 665 -13.36 -4.67 -2.61
C LYS A 665 -14.04 -4.90 -1.26
N SER A 666 -14.63 -6.08 -1.07
CA SER A 666 -15.32 -6.46 0.17
C SER A 666 -14.37 -6.55 1.39
N GLU A 667 -13.07 -6.77 1.16
CA GLU A 667 -12.07 -6.90 2.22
C GLU A 667 -11.34 -5.58 2.53
N GLN A 668 -11.47 -4.57 1.65
CA GLN A 668 -10.79 -3.29 1.76
C GLN A 668 -11.18 -2.52 3.02
N ALA A 669 -12.46 -2.56 3.40
CA ALA A 669 -12.95 -1.87 4.59
C ALA A 669 -12.25 -2.36 5.87
N PHE A 670 -12.08 -3.68 6.01
CA PHE A 670 -11.38 -4.26 7.16
C PHE A 670 -9.90 -3.86 7.18
N TYR A 671 -9.23 -3.89 6.03
CA TYR A 671 -7.84 -3.43 5.92
C TYR A 671 -7.67 -1.97 6.33
N LEU A 672 -8.47 -1.09 5.73
CA LEU A 672 -8.38 0.35 5.95
C LEU A 672 -8.69 0.70 7.40
N ASP A 673 -9.61 -0.01 8.05
CA ASP A 673 -9.92 0.17 9.46
C ASP A 673 -8.68 -0.02 10.36
N TRP A 674 -8.06 -1.21 10.33
CA TRP A 674 -6.90 -1.47 11.20
C TRP A 674 -5.65 -0.68 10.78
N ALA A 675 -5.49 -0.39 9.48
CA ALA A 675 -4.36 0.40 8.98
C ALA A 675 -4.44 1.85 9.48
N VAL A 676 -5.60 2.49 9.34
CA VAL A 676 -5.86 3.84 9.85
C VAL A 676 -5.84 3.87 11.38
N HIS A 677 -6.38 2.84 12.04
CA HIS A 677 -6.29 2.72 13.48
C HIS A 677 -4.84 2.62 13.97
N SER A 678 -4.00 1.83 13.28
CA SER A 678 -2.56 1.73 13.57
C SER A 678 -1.86 3.07 13.47
N PHE A 679 -2.16 3.85 12.41
CA PHE A 679 -1.65 5.21 12.29
C PHE A 679 -2.08 6.08 13.49
N ARG A 680 -3.36 6.09 13.85
CA ARG A 680 -3.86 6.89 14.98
C ARG A 680 -3.23 6.52 16.33
N ILE A 681 -3.01 5.23 16.58
CA ILE A 681 -2.33 4.75 17.80
C ILE A 681 -0.96 5.42 17.97
N THR A 682 -0.25 5.71 16.87
CA THR A 682 1.10 6.33 16.94
C THR A 682 1.10 7.72 17.56
N ASN A 683 0.01 8.48 17.45
CA ASN A 683 0.01 9.91 17.80
C ASN A 683 -1.20 10.35 18.62
N CYS A 684 -2.08 9.44 19.04
CA CYS A 684 -3.24 9.78 19.86
C CYS A 684 -2.91 10.45 21.20
N GLY A 685 -1.67 10.31 21.69
CA GLY A 685 -1.19 10.85 22.95
C GLY A 685 -0.55 12.25 22.88
N VAL A 686 -0.39 12.85 21.70
CA VAL A 686 0.30 14.15 21.57
C VAL A 686 -0.58 15.34 21.98
N GLN A 687 0.06 16.44 22.36
CA GLN A 687 -0.60 17.69 22.73
C GLN A 687 -1.22 18.41 21.54
N ASP A 688 -2.29 19.18 21.78
CA ASP A 688 -3.00 19.94 20.72
C ASP A 688 -2.13 20.95 20.00
N THR A 689 -1.02 21.37 20.63
CA THR A 689 -0.07 22.29 20.01
C THR A 689 0.99 21.60 19.14
N THR A 690 1.06 20.27 19.16
CA THR A 690 1.98 19.49 18.33
C THR A 690 1.26 19.12 17.04
N GLN A 691 1.92 19.34 15.91
CA GLN A 691 1.36 19.12 14.58
C GLN A 691 1.83 17.79 14.00
N ILE A 692 0.88 16.92 13.67
CA ILE A 692 1.15 15.64 13.00
C ILE A 692 1.00 15.80 11.50
N HIS A 693 2.12 15.58 10.80
CA HIS A 693 2.16 15.49 9.34
C HIS A 693 2.13 14.02 8.92
N THR A 694 1.57 13.72 7.76
CA THR A 694 1.77 12.43 7.11
C THR A 694 1.95 12.59 5.61
N HIS A 695 2.96 11.92 5.06
CA HIS A 695 3.19 11.86 3.62
C HIS A 695 2.70 10.53 3.04
N MET A 696 2.10 10.59 1.84
CA MET A 696 1.69 9.42 1.07
C MET A 696 2.11 9.57 -0.40
N CYS A 697 2.81 8.56 -0.93
CA CYS A 697 3.38 8.56 -2.28
C CYS A 697 2.37 8.16 -3.37
N TYR A 698 1.16 8.74 -3.34
CA TYR A 698 0.12 8.52 -4.35
C TYR A 698 -0.60 9.83 -4.67
N SER A 699 -1.20 9.88 -5.86
CA SER A 699 -1.97 11.04 -6.33
C SER A 699 -3.47 10.80 -6.48
N ASN A 700 -3.92 9.54 -6.44
CA ASN A 700 -5.33 9.17 -6.60
C ASN A 700 -5.89 8.55 -5.31
N PHE A 701 -6.85 9.26 -4.71
CA PHE A 701 -7.47 8.93 -3.42
C PHE A 701 -8.98 8.64 -3.52
N ASN A 702 -9.56 8.59 -4.72
CA ASN A 702 -11.02 8.50 -4.89
C ASN A 702 -11.65 7.35 -4.09
N ASP A 703 -10.95 6.21 -4.02
CA ASP A 703 -11.45 5.01 -3.35
C ASP A 703 -11.06 4.91 -1.86
N ILE A 704 -10.21 5.82 -1.36
CA ILE A 704 -9.68 5.76 0.02
C ILE A 704 -9.78 7.10 0.78
N ILE A 705 -10.44 8.11 0.22
CA ILE A 705 -10.48 9.47 0.78
C ILE A 705 -11.01 9.49 2.22
N HIS A 706 -12.04 8.69 2.53
CA HIS A 706 -12.57 8.58 3.89
C HIS A 706 -11.56 8.02 4.88
N SER A 707 -10.72 7.07 4.44
CA SER A 707 -9.63 6.53 5.25
C SER A 707 -8.59 7.61 5.54
N ILE A 708 -8.26 8.46 4.56
CA ILE A 708 -7.33 9.59 4.75
C ILE A 708 -7.86 10.59 5.78
N ILE A 709 -9.17 10.92 5.72
CA ILE A 709 -9.81 11.76 6.75
C ILE A 709 -9.73 11.08 8.12
N ASN A 710 -10.01 9.78 8.16
CA ASN A 710 -10.06 9.02 9.40
C ASN A 710 -8.68 8.83 10.05
N MET A 711 -7.57 9.07 9.32
CA MET A 711 -6.24 9.16 9.92
C MET A 711 -6.11 10.32 10.91
N ASP A 712 -6.96 11.35 10.80
CA ASP A 712 -6.99 12.52 11.70
C ASP A 712 -5.62 13.23 11.81
N ALA A 713 -4.84 13.24 10.72
CA ALA A 713 -3.61 14.01 10.61
C ALA A 713 -3.93 15.50 10.51
N ASP A 714 -3.05 16.34 11.06
CA ASP A 714 -3.23 17.80 11.02
C ASP A 714 -2.84 18.37 9.64
N VAL A 715 -1.82 17.76 9.00
CA VAL A 715 -1.38 18.10 7.65
C VAL A 715 -1.08 16.82 6.87
N ILE A 716 -1.61 16.69 5.65
CA ILE A 716 -1.23 15.65 4.70
C ILE A 716 -0.41 16.22 3.56
N THR A 717 0.59 15.48 3.07
CA THR A 717 1.30 15.79 1.83
C THR A 717 1.20 14.62 0.86
N ILE A 718 0.93 14.91 -0.41
CA ILE A 718 0.63 13.90 -1.44
C ILE A 718 1.37 14.21 -2.74
N GLU A 719 1.65 13.18 -3.55
CA GLU A 719 2.19 13.38 -4.90
C GLU A 719 1.12 14.00 -5.81
N ASN A 720 1.49 15.02 -6.59
CA ASN A 720 0.54 15.66 -7.52
C ASN A 720 1.21 16.33 -8.74
N SER A 721 2.53 16.43 -8.81
CA SER A 721 3.20 17.21 -9.87
C SER A 721 2.99 16.66 -11.30
N ARG A 722 2.64 15.37 -11.42
CA ARG A 722 2.37 14.68 -12.68
C ARG A 722 0.88 14.44 -12.95
N SER A 723 0.02 14.84 -12.02
CA SER A 723 -1.41 14.56 -12.03
C SER A 723 -2.22 15.80 -12.42
N ASP A 724 -3.40 15.60 -13.02
CA ASP A 724 -4.36 16.68 -13.31
C ASP A 724 -4.88 17.23 -11.98
N GLU A 725 -4.80 18.55 -11.79
CA GLU A 725 -5.22 19.21 -10.54
C GLU A 725 -6.73 19.04 -10.28
N LYS A 726 -7.53 18.66 -11.27
CA LYS A 726 -8.93 18.25 -11.07
C LYS A 726 -9.08 17.07 -10.12
N LEU A 727 -8.07 16.21 -9.99
CA LEU A 727 -8.09 15.10 -9.02
C LEU A 727 -8.14 15.59 -7.57
N LEU A 728 -7.78 16.87 -7.31
CA LEU A 728 -7.90 17.48 -5.99
C LEU A 728 -9.35 17.87 -5.65
N SER A 729 -10.30 17.83 -6.60
CA SER A 729 -11.71 18.13 -6.30
C SER A 729 -12.30 17.15 -5.31
N VAL A 730 -11.74 15.93 -5.20
CA VAL A 730 -12.11 14.92 -4.19
C VAL A 730 -12.04 15.43 -2.76
N PHE A 731 -11.21 16.44 -2.47
CA PHE A 731 -11.08 17.04 -1.13
C PHE A 731 -12.15 18.11 -0.83
N ARG A 732 -13.00 18.43 -1.82
CA ARG A 732 -14.17 19.33 -1.67
C ARG A 732 -15.50 18.68 -2.00
N GLU A 733 -15.55 17.95 -3.12
CA GLU A 733 -16.77 17.44 -3.72
C GLU A 733 -17.19 16.18 -2.96
N GLY A 734 -18.26 16.30 -2.16
CA GLY A 734 -18.75 15.21 -1.32
C GLY A 734 -17.99 15.01 -0.01
N VAL A 735 -16.88 15.71 0.20
CA VAL A 735 -16.02 15.63 1.38
C VAL A 735 -15.53 17.03 1.78
N LYS A 736 -15.68 17.42 3.05
CA LYS A 736 -15.03 18.61 3.61
C LYS A 736 -13.82 18.18 4.43
N TYR A 737 -12.62 18.18 3.83
CA TYR A 737 -11.40 17.69 4.48
C TYR A 737 -11.02 18.51 5.73
N GLY A 738 -11.03 19.84 5.63
CA GLY A 738 -10.93 20.76 6.77
C GLY A 738 -9.60 20.74 7.55
N ALA A 739 -8.57 20.07 7.03
CA ALA A 739 -7.23 19.99 7.61
C ALA A 739 -6.15 20.39 6.59
N GLY A 740 -4.90 20.55 7.04
CA GLY A 740 -3.79 20.97 6.17
C GLY A 740 -3.52 19.99 5.03
N ILE A 741 -3.26 20.50 3.83
CA ILE A 741 -2.99 19.68 2.63
C ILE A 741 -1.87 20.31 1.78
N GLY A 742 -0.92 19.50 1.36
CA GLY A 742 0.21 19.89 0.52
C GLY A 742 0.39 18.98 -0.69
N PRO A 743 -0.35 19.20 -1.79
CA PRO A 743 -0.13 18.48 -3.04
C PRO A 743 1.17 18.95 -3.69
N GLY A 744 2.03 18.01 -4.08
CA GLY A 744 3.37 18.34 -4.57
C GLY A 744 3.38 19.22 -5.82
N VAL A 745 4.26 20.23 -5.81
CA VAL A 745 4.44 21.20 -6.90
C VAL A 745 5.73 21.01 -7.70
N TYR A 746 6.61 20.11 -7.25
CA TYR A 746 7.88 19.79 -7.89
C TYR A 746 8.01 18.27 -8.07
N ASP A 747 8.10 17.84 -9.34
CA ASP A 747 8.37 16.45 -9.73
C ASP A 747 9.79 16.04 -9.36
N ILE A 748 9.91 15.43 -8.19
CA ILE A 748 11.21 14.97 -7.70
C ILE A 748 11.72 13.78 -8.47
N HIS A 749 11.01 13.12 -9.39
CA HIS A 749 11.52 11.98 -10.15
C HIS A 749 12.16 12.39 -11.49
N SER A 750 12.15 13.69 -11.80
CA SER A 750 12.81 14.28 -12.96
C SER A 750 14.03 15.10 -12.52
N PRO A 751 15.16 15.05 -13.26
CA PRO A 751 16.27 15.98 -13.04
C PRO A 751 15.97 17.40 -13.56
N ARG A 752 14.83 17.61 -14.24
CA ARG A 752 14.41 18.93 -14.75
C ARG A 752 14.07 19.87 -13.59
N ILE A 753 14.56 21.10 -13.67
CA ILE A 753 14.24 22.18 -12.71
C ILE A 753 12.97 22.91 -13.21
N PRO A 754 11.83 22.86 -12.49
CA PRO A 754 10.64 23.64 -12.84
C PRO A 754 10.89 25.14 -12.60
N SER A 755 10.29 26.00 -13.44
CA SER A 755 10.42 27.46 -13.27
C SER A 755 9.50 27.99 -12.16
N THR A 756 9.76 29.20 -11.68
CA THR A 756 8.91 29.87 -10.69
C THR A 756 7.48 30.06 -11.21
N GLU A 757 7.32 30.37 -12.49
CA GLU A 757 6.01 30.56 -13.14
C GLU A 757 5.22 29.25 -13.20
N GLU A 758 5.89 28.14 -13.54
CA GLU A 758 5.27 26.82 -13.55
C GLU A 758 4.75 26.44 -12.17
N ILE A 759 5.55 26.66 -11.13
CA ILE A 759 5.14 26.37 -9.75
C ILE A 759 4.00 27.30 -9.31
N ALA A 760 4.08 28.60 -9.60
CA ALA A 760 3.04 29.56 -9.25
C ALA A 760 1.70 29.26 -9.95
N ASP A 761 1.73 28.85 -11.21
CA ASP A 761 0.54 28.39 -11.94
C ASP A 761 -0.08 27.15 -11.29
N ARG A 762 0.75 26.16 -10.91
CA ARG A 762 0.28 24.97 -10.17
C ARG A 762 -0.37 25.34 -8.85
N ILE A 763 0.26 26.21 -8.05
CA ILE A 763 -0.32 26.68 -6.78
C ILE A 763 -1.65 27.42 -7.04
N ASN A 764 -1.75 28.25 -8.08
CA ASN A 764 -2.99 28.94 -8.43
C ASN A 764 -4.12 27.96 -8.80
N LYS A 765 -3.80 26.92 -9.59
CA LYS A 765 -4.75 25.85 -9.94
C LYS A 765 -5.21 25.07 -8.70
N MET A 766 -4.28 24.74 -7.80
CA MET A 766 -4.61 24.12 -6.51
C MET A 766 -5.53 25.03 -5.70
N LEU A 767 -5.28 26.34 -5.64
CA LEU A 767 -6.10 27.31 -4.93
C LEU A 767 -7.48 27.57 -5.56
N ALA A 768 -7.70 27.16 -6.81
CA ALA A 768 -9.05 27.14 -7.38
C ALA A 768 -9.92 26.06 -6.73
N VAL A 769 -9.28 25.02 -6.20
CA VAL A 769 -9.94 23.84 -5.62
C VAL A 769 -9.78 23.80 -4.09
N LEU A 770 -8.63 24.12 -3.52
CA LEU A 770 -8.35 24.00 -2.09
C LEU A 770 -8.45 25.36 -1.38
N GLU A 771 -8.83 25.33 -0.10
CA GLU A 771 -8.89 26.55 0.73
C GLU A 771 -7.48 27.08 1.02
N THR A 772 -7.30 28.40 0.95
CA THR A 772 -5.98 29.03 1.02
C THR A 772 -5.31 28.89 2.39
N ASN A 773 -6.10 28.87 3.46
CA ASN A 773 -5.62 28.81 4.85
C ASN A 773 -5.11 27.41 5.27
N ILE A 774 -5.30 26.39 4.44
CA ILE A 774 -4.87 25.01 4.73
C ILE A 774 -3.90 24.45 3.67
N LEU A 775 -3.61 25.22 2.61
CA LEU A 775 -2.72 24.76 1.53
C LEU A 775 -1.24 24.96 1.93
N TRP A 776 -0.46 23.91 1.81
CA TRP A 776 1.00 23.87 1.97
C TRP A 776 1.70 23.79 0.62
N VAL A 777 2.95 24.29 0.55
CA VAL A 777 3.78 24.23 -0.66
C VAL A 777 4.99 23.35 -0.40
N ASN A 778 5.06 22.22 -1.10
CA ASN A 778 6.12 21.21 -0.94
C ASN A 778 6.42 20.47 -2.26
N PRO A 779 7.58 19.80 -2.36
CA PRO A 779 7.86 18.84 -3.44
C PRO A 779 6.93 17.61 -3.38
N ASP A 780 6.94 16.79 -4.43
CA ASP A 780 6.17 15.52 -4.49
C ASP A 780 6.60 14.50 -3.43
N CYS A 781 7.91 14.38 -3.15
CA CYS A 781 8.44 13.40 -2.19
C CYS A 781 9.82 13.88 -1.67
N GLY A 782 10.57 13.00 -0.99
CA GLY A 782 11.93 13.26 -0.53
C GLY A 782 12.96 13.44 -1.66
N LEU A 783 14.02 14.20 -1.40
CA LEU A 783 15.01 14.64 -2.40
C LEU A 783 16.26 13.74 -2.47
N LYS A 784 16.27 12.60 -1.77
CA LYS A 784 17.39 11.64 -1.71
C LYS A 784 17.99 11.23 -3.05
N THR A 785 17.16 11.13 -4.09
CA THR A 785 17.58 10.66 -5.43
C THR A 785 18.03 11.79 -6.36
N ARG A 786 17.89 13.05 -5.96
CA ARG A 786 18.30 14.25 -6.72
C ARG A 786 19.71 14.68 -6.36
N LYS A 787 20.24 15.66 -7.09
CA LYS A 787 21.53 16.32 -6.80
C LYS A 787 21.30 17.74 -6.27
N TYR A 788 22.20 18.27 -5.45
CA TYR A 788 22.11 19.64 -4.95
C TYR A 788 22.02 20.71 -6.06
N ALA A 789 22.68 20.49 -7.20
CA ALA A 789 22.59 21.36 -8.37
C ALA A 789 21.17 21.42 -8.99
N GLU A 790 20.35 20.40 -8.75
CA GLU A 790 18.94 20.33 -9.17
C GLU A 790 18.03 20.90 -8.06
N VAL A 791 18.29 20.49 -6.81
CA VAL A 791 17.48 20.83 -5.63
C VAL A 791 17.50 22.32 -5.32
N ASN A 792 18.68 22.95 -5.29
CA ASN A 792 18.81 24.34 -4.88
C ASN A 792 17.97 25.29 -5.76
N PRO A 793 18.11 25.29 -7.10
CA PRO A 793 17.28 26.16 -7.94
C PRO A 793 15.80 25.77 -7.91
N ALA A 794 15.45 24.47 -7.85
CA ALA A 794 14.05 24.05 -7.79
C ALA A 794 13.34 24.54 -6.52
N LEU A 795 13.99 24.42 -5.34
CA LEU A 795 13.44 24.92 -4.08
C LEU A 795 13.43 26.45 -4.02
N THR A 796 14.42 27.13 -4.61
CA THR A 796 14.43 28.59 -4.75
C THR A 796 13.19 29.06 -5.53
N ASN A 797 12.89 28.42 -6.65
CA ASN A 797 11.73 28.73 -7.48
C ASN A 797 10.43 28.45 -6.72
N MET A 798 10.39 27.37 -5.94
CA MET A 798 9.22 27.01 -5.13
C MET A 798 8.89 28.06 -4.06
N VAL A 799 9.88 28.48 -3.28
CA VAL A 799 9.70 29.52 -2.25
C VAL A 799 9.36 30.86 -2.90
N SER A 800 10.02 31.20 -4.00
CA SER A 800 9.72 32.42 -4.76
C SER A 800 8.27 32.45 -5.26
N ALA A 801 7.76 31.32 -5.77
CA ALA A 801 6.37 31.21 -6.21
C ALA A 801 5.37 31.41 -5.07
N ALA A 802 5.61 30.81 -3.89
CA ALA A 802 4.78 31.02 -2.71
C ALA A 802 4.74 32.50 -2.28
N LYS A 803 5.92 33.14 -2.22
CA LYS A 803 6.05 34.57 -1.88
C LYS A 803 5.35 35.50 -2.88
N VAL A 804 5.53 35.27 -4.18
CA VAL A 804 4.86 36.05 -5.24
C VAL A 804 3.35 35.98 -5.09
N LEU A 805 2.81 34.81 -4.78
CA LEU A 805 1.37 34.63 -4.58
C LEU A 805 0.88 35.27 -3.28
N LEU A 806 1.70 35.37 -2.23
CA LEU A 806 1.35 36.12 -1.01
C LEU A 806 1.27 37.63 -1.28
N VAL A 807 2.19 38.18 -2.09
CA VAL A 807 2.17 39.60 -2.48
C VAL A 807 1.02 39.91 -3.45
N GLY A 808 0.72 39.01 -4.39
CA GLY A 808 -0.37 39.15 -5.36
C GLY A 808 -1.77 38.80 -4.83
N ARG A 809 -1.85 38.07 -3.70
CA ARG A 809 -3.10 37.64 -3.05
C ARG A 809 -3.19 38.13 -1.61
N VAL A 810 -2.74 39.34 -1.33
CA VAL A 810 -3.37 40.10 -0.23
C VAL A 810 -4.87 40.06 -0.54
N PRO A 811 -5.69 39.30 0.22
CA PRO A 811 -7.14 39.36 0.05
C PRO A 811 -7.50 40.83 0.22
N SER A 812 -8.47 41.34 -0.54
CA SER A 812 -8.91 42.75 -0.47
C SER A 812 -9.25 43.14 0.97
N MET A 813 -8.23 43.51 1.74
CA MET A 813 -8.35 43.79 3.16
C MET A 813 -8.86 45.21 3.29
N TYR A 814 -8.54 46.08 2.34
CA TYR A 814 -8.87 47.49 2.46
C TYR A 814 -10.32 47.79 2.12
N LYS A 815 -10.99 47.08 1.20
CA LYS A 815 -12.45 47.26 1.02
C LYS A 815 -13.24 46.91 2.29
N ASN A 816 -12.91 45.80 2.95
CA ASN A 816 -13.56 45.38 4.19
C ASN A 816 -13.15 46.25 5.38
N ARG A 817 -11.86 46.57 5.53
CA ARG A 817 -11.36 47.47 6.58
C ARG A 817 -11.92 48.89 6.45
N LEU A 818 -12.06 49.40 5.23
CA LEU A 818 -12.70 50.69 4.97
C LEU A 818 -14.19 50.64 5.29
N GLN A 819 -14.87 49.54 4.97
CA GLN A 819 -16.25 49.32 5.36
C GLN A 819 -16.42 49.25 6.89
N GLU A 820 -15.55 48.52 7.59
CA GLU A 820 -15.52 48.46 9.05
C GLU A 820 -15.20 49.83 9.68
N LEU A 821 -14.27 50.59 9.10
CA LEU A 821 -13.95 51.95 9.53
C LEU A 821 -15.16 52.87 9.37
N CYS A 822 -15.84 52.84 8.21
CA CYS A 822 -17.08 53.58 7.98
C CYS A 822 -18.16 53.20 9.01
N GLN A 823 -18.33 51.91 9.28
CA GLN A 823 -19.30 51.44 10.26
C GLN A 823 -18.95 51.90 11.69
N ARG A 824 -17.68 51.81 12.09
CA ARG A 824 -17.19 52.31 13.39
C ARG A 824 -17.39 53.82 13.54
N ARG A 825 -17.16 54.58 12.48
CA ARG A 825 -17.29 56.05 12.44
C ARG A 825 -18.72 56.53 12.12
N HIS A 826 -19.68 55.60 11.95
CA HIS A 826 -21.06 55.88 11.55
C HIS A 826 -21.19 56.64 10.20
N TRP A 827 -20.25 56.44 9.29
CA TRP A 827 -20.31 56.95 7.92
C TRP A 827 -21.11 56.04 6.99
N ALA A 828 -21.58 56.61 5.88
CA ALA A 828 -22.16 55.83 4.79
C ALA A 828 -21.13 54.83 4.24
N LEU A 829 -21.63 53.68 3.75
CA LEU A 829 -20.79 52.63 3.18
C LEU A 829 -20.00 53.17 1.97
N PRO A 830 -18.74 52.74 1.79
CA PRO A 830 -17.89 53.19 0.69
C PRO A 830 -18.50 52.86 -0.68
N GLN A 831 -18.60 53.86 -1.55
CA GLN A 831 -19.12 53.71 -2.92
C GLN A 831 -17.97 53.66 -3.92
N TYR A 832 -17.99 52.69 -4.83
CA TYR A 832 -16.91 52.48 -5.80
C TYR A 832 -17.37 52.75 -7.23
N THR A 833 -16.57 53.49 -7.98
CA THR A 833 -16.70 53.65 -9.44
C THR A 833 -15.40 53.23 -10.11
N ALA A 834 -15.47 52.63 -11.30
CA ALA A 834 -14.27 52.22 -12.04
C ALA A 834 -14.41 52.58 -13.53
N SER A 835 -13.31 53.06 -14.11
CA SER A 835 -13.19 53.38 -15.52
C SER A 835 -12.14 52.45 -16.16
N ARG A 836 -12.53 51.76 -17.24
CA ARG A 836 -11.66 50.88 -18.02
C ARG A 836 -11.25 51.59 -19.32
N ALA A 837 -9.96 51.55 -19.65
CA ALA A 837 -9.36 52.00 -20.90
C ALA A 837 -8.41 50.93 -21.45
N GLY A 838 -7.98 51.04 -22.72
CA GLY A 838 -7.05 50.12 -23.36
C GLY A 838 -7.70 48.92 -24.08
N PRO A 839 -6.93 48.12 -24.84
CA PRO A 839 -7.43 46.97 -25.59
C PRO A 839 -7.97 45.87 -24.68
N ASP A 840 -8.92 45.04 -25.15
CA ASP A 840 -9.51 43.95 -24.35
C ASP A 840 -8.48 42.92 -23.84
N HIS A 841 -7.35 42.78 -24.53
CA HIS A 841 -6.22 41.92 -24.13
C HIS A 841 -5.20 42.61 -23.21
N SER A 842 -5.38 43.89 -22.89
CA SER A 842 -4.54 44.65 -21.95
C SER A 842 -5.33 45.83 -21.32
N PRO A 843 -6.34 45.55 -20.48
CA PRO A 843 -7.18 46.59 -19.91
C PRO A 843 -6.44 47.36 -18.80
N LEU A 844 -6.49 48.69 -18.89
CA LEU A 844 -6.04 49.64 -17.88
C LEU A 844 -7.28 50.13 -17.11
N VAL A 845 -7.39 49.76 -15.85
CA VAL A 845 -8.55 50.09 -15.01
C VAL A 845 -8.12 50.99 -13.85
N ARG A 846 -8.77 52.15 -13.73
CA ARG A 846 -8.72 52.99 -12.52
C ARG A 846 -10.02 52.91 -11.77
N ALA A 847 -9.96 53.07 -10.45
CA ALA A 847 -11.15 53.16 -9.63
C ALA A 847 -11.07 54.33 -8.67
N THR A 848 -12.25 54.79 -8.27
CA THR A 848 -12.46 55.79 -7.24
C THR A 848 -13.34 55.18 -6.18
N VAL A 849 -13.00 55.40 -4.91
CA VAL A 849 -13.90 55.14 -3.78
C VAL A 849 -14.31 56.46 -3.15
N THR A 850 -15.59 56.63 -2.90
CA THR A 850 -16.13 57.78 -2.19
C THR A 850 -16.56 57.36 -0.81
N VAL A 851 -16.00 58.01 0.22
CA VAL A 851 -16.35 57.84 1.63
C VAL A 851 -16.64 59.19 2.23
N ASN A 852 -17.84 59.34 2.81
CA ASN A 852 -18.27 60.57 3.49
C ASN A 852 -18.08 61.85 2.65
N GLY A 853 -18.39 61.78 1.34
CA GLY A 853 -18.27 62.91 0.41
C GLY A 853 -16.85 63.16 -0.14
N THR A 854 -15.83 62.44 0.33
CA THR A 854 -14.45 62.55 -0.16
C THR A 854 -14.14 61.39 -1.10
N ALA A 855 -13.56 61.70 -2.27
CA ALA A 855 -13.22 60.73 -3.29
C ALA A 855 -11.71 60.42 -3.25
N PHE A 856 -11.36 59.14 -3.29
CA PHE A 856 -10.00 58.62 -3.28
C PHE A 856 -9.77 57.75 -4.50
N HIS A 857 -8.67 57.98 -5.21
CA HIS A 857 -8.39 57.34 -6.49
C HIS A 857 -7.30 56.28 -6.35
N SER A 858 -7.40 55.21 -7.14
CA SER A 858 -6.30 54.26 -7.29
C SER A 858 -5.07 54.97 -7.90
N PRO A 859 -3.87 54.82 -7.31
CA PRO A 859 -2.69 55.59 -7.73
C PRO A 859 -2.17 55.18 -9.12
N ASP A 860 -2.35 53.90 -9.49
CA ASP A 860 -1.87 53.33 -10.74
C ASP A 860 -2.97 52.58 -11.50
N ASP A 861 -2.77 52.41 -12.81
CA ASP A 861 -3.62 51.59 -13.67
C ASP A 861 -3.51 50.10 -13.32
N SER A 862 -4.64 49.42 -13.12
CA SER A 862 -4.70 48.00 -12.77
C SER A 862 -5.29 47.13 -13.88
N CYS A 863 -4.94 45.84 -13.92
CA CYS A 863 -5.48 44.92 -14.94
C CYS A 863 -6.93 44.45 -14.66
N SER A 864 -7.53 44.84 -13.53
CA SER A 864 -8.93 44.53 -13.20
C SER A 864 -9.61 45.59 -12.32
N SER A 865 -10.94 45.74 -12.46
CA SER A 865 -11.74 46.65 -11.62
C SER A 865 -11.70 46.29 -10.14
N LYS A 866 -11.53 45.00 -9.80
CA LYS A 866 -11.46 44.56 -8.41
C LYS A 866 -10.16 45.03 -7.74
N GLN A 867 -9.03 44.91 -8.42
CA GLN A 867 -7.74 45.41 -7.92
C GLN A 867 -7.71 46.94 -7.84
N ALA A 868 -8.20 47.63 -8.88
CA ALA A 868 -8.28 49.09 -8.88
C ALA A 868 -9.12 49.61 -7.69
N GLN A 869 -10.27 49.00 -7.43
CA GLN A 869 -11.15 49.38 -6.32
C GLN A 869 -10.53 49.11 -4.95
N ASP A 870 -9.78 48.03 -4.78
CA ASP A 870 -9.10 47.74 -3.51
C ASP A 870 -7.92 48.68 -3.26
N ARG A 871 -7.18 49.07 -4.31
CA ARG A 871 -6.14 50.11 -4.22
C ARG A 871 -6.73 51.48 -3.88
N ALA A 872 -7.87 51.84 -4.46
CA ALA A 872 -8.60 53.05 -4.06
C ALA A 872 -9.07 52.97 -2.60
N ALA A 873 -9.56 51.80 -2.15
CA ALA A 873 -9.93 51.57 -0.75
C ALA A 873 -8.74 51.66 0.21
N GLN A 874 -7.56 51.22 -0.21
CA GLN A 874 -6.32 51.32 0.56
C GLN A 874 -5.96 52.79 0.82
N VAL A 875 -5.92 53.60 -0.24
CA VAL A 875 -5.63 55.04 -0.14
C VAL A 875 -6.65 55.73 0.78
N ALA A 876 -7.94 55.44 0.61
CA ALA A 876 -8.99 55.98 1.47
C ALA A 876 -8.81 55.55 2.94
N PHE A 877 -8.54 54.27 3.18
CA PHE A 877 -8.39 53.77 4.54
C PHE A 877 -7.15 54.35 5.24
N GLU A 878 -6.02 54.44 4.56
CA GLU A 878 -4.79 55.01 5.12
C GLU A 878 -4.93 56.50 5.45
N GLN A 879 -5.60 57.28 4.58
CA GLN A 879 -5.83 58.70 4.81
C GLN A 879 -6.89 58.95 5.89
N LEU A 880 -7.98 58.19 5.91
CA LEU A 880 -9.07 58.35 6.88
C LEU A 880 -8.75 57.75 8.26
N SER A 881 -7.80 56.83 8.34
CA SER A 881 -7.30 56.28 9.62
C SER A 881 -6.22 57.17 10.26
N ALA A 882 -5.58 58.04 9.48
CA ALA A 882 -4.57 58.98 9.96
C ALA A 882 -5.16 60.22 10.67
N GLU A 883 -6.49 60.40 10.66
CA GLU A 883 -7.18 61.47 11.39
C GLU A 883 -7.41 61.17 12.89
N ASP A 884 -6.87 60.06 13.43
CA ASP A 884 -6.77 59.89 14.88
C ASP A 884 -5.65 60.82 15.44
N PRO A 885 -5.89 61.58 16.52
CA PRO A 885 -4.84 62.43 17.09
C PRO A 885 -3.66 61.56 17.57
N PRO A 886 -2.41 62.04 17.43
CA PRO A 886 -1.23 61.26 17.79
C PRO A 886 -1.22 60.97 19.30
N SER A 887 -0.91 59.73 19.67
CA SER A 887 -0.42 59.43 21.01
C SER A 887 0.91 60.19 21.20
N ALA A 888 0.98 60.97 22.27
CA ALA A 888 2.10 61.85 22.58
C ALA A 888 3.43 61.07 22.73
N PRO A 889 4.57 61.68 22.36
CA PRO A 889 5.90 61.05 22.38
C PRO A 889 6.46 60.97 23.83
N PRO A 890 7.44 60.09 24.09
CA PRO A 890 8.16 60.11 25.36
C PRO A 890 9.27 61.18 25.28
N THR A 891 9.36 62.09 26.26
CA THR A 891 10.54 62.28 27.13
C THR A 891 10.56 63.62 27.90
N ALA A 892 11.07 63.53 29.14
CA ALA A 892 11.97 64.45 29.86
C ALA A 892 11.47 65.76 30.55
N HIS A 893 11.57 65.68 31.89
CA HIS A 893 12.13 66.65 32.88
C HIS A 893 11.44 67.98 33.26
N SER A 894 11.13 68.03 34.58
CA SER A 894 11.26 69.14 35.57
C SER A 894 10.28 70.32 35.43
N TRP A 895 9.64 70.89 36.46
CA TRP A 895 10.05 71.55 37.73
C TRP A 895 8.76 71.71 38.63
N PRO A 896 8.74 72.43 39.78
CA PRO A 896 9.43 72.24 41.06
C PRO A 896 8.47 72.18 42.28
N LEU A 897 9.10 72.01 43.46
CA LEU A 897 8.66 71.98 44.87
C LEU A 897 7.53 72.95 45.32
N PRO A 898 6.90 72.66 46.49
CA PRO A 898 7.42 73.22 47.76
C PRO A 898 7.64 72.18 48.89
N VAL A 899 8.77 72.34 49.60
CA VAL A 899 8.93 72.45 51.08
C VAL A 899 7.94 71.63 51.95
N ALA A 900 8.27 70.77 52.91
CA ALA A 900 9.50 70.40 53.64
C ALA A 900 9.25 69.13 54.50
N LEU A 901 10.35 68.51 54.96
CA LEU A 901 10.52 67.66 56.17
C LEU A 901 9.63 66.41 56.28
N GLY A 902 10.10 65.18 56.47
CA GLY A 902 11.41 64.65 56.78
C GLY A 902 11.27 63.14 57.06
N GLU A 903 12.36 62.43 56.82
CA GLU A 903 12.81 61.23 57.52
C GLU A 903 12.01 59.89 57.56
N PHE A 904 12.76 58.86 57.16
CA PHE A 904 12.88 57.54 57.78
C PHE A 904 11.89 56.40 57.44
N ASN A 905 12.46 55.45 56.67
CA ASN A 905 12.63 54.03 56.98
C ASN A 905 11.42 53.09 57.19
N ARG A 906 11.49 52.02 56.39
CA ARG A 906 11.41 50.60 56.81
C ARG A 906 10.05 49.94 57.08
N PHE A 907 9.91 48.82 56.36
CA PHE A 907 9.54 47.47 56.82
C PHE A 907 8.07 47.05 56.96
N PHE A 908 7.87 45.80 56.48
CA PHE A 908 6.83 44.81 56.75
C PHE A 908 5.38 45.28 56.47
N GLY A 909 4.56 44.55 55.73
CA GLY A 909 4.44 43.11 55.69
C GLY A 909 3.00 42.73 55.98
N ILE A 910 2.57 41.66 55.33
CA ILE A 910 1.79 40.58 55.95
C ILE A 910 0.27 40.72 56.01
N LEU A 911 -0.36 39.71 55.39
CA LEU A 911 -1.65 39.08 55.65
C LEU A 911 -2.91 39.99 55.65
N GLY A 912 -4.04 39.58 55.12
CA GLY A 912 -4.49 38.25 54.76
C GLY A 912 -6.01 38.19 54.92
N PHE A 913 -6.60 37.29 54.15
CA PHE A 913 -7.76 36.48 54.52
C PHE A 913 -9.17 37.08 54.67
N GLN A 914 -10.09 36.28 54.11
CA GLN A 914 -11.46 35.98 54.54
C GLN A 914 -12.54 37.04 54.26
N VAL A 915 -13.79 36.77 53.84
CA VAL A 915 -14.58 35.63 53.29
C VAL A 915 -16.02 35.89 53.76
N ARG A 916 -17.00 35.75 52.85
CA ARG A 916 -18.44 35.47 53.11
C ARG A 916 -19.24 36.57 53.85
N ARG A 917 -20.57 36.71 53.75
CA ARG A 917 -21.67 35.98 53.08
C ARG A 917 -22.95 36.83 53.15
N ARG A 918 -23.80 36.63 52.14
CA ARG A 918 -25.28 36.47 52.15
C ARG A 918 -26.22 37.52 52.76
N GLY A 919 -27.19 37.87 51.92
CA GLY A 919 -28.64 37.65 52.13
C GLY A 919 -29.45 38.93 52.34
N ASN A 920 -30.74 39.03 52.02
CA ASN A 920 -31.72 38.24 51.26
C ASN A 920 -33.04 39.07 51.32
N ARG A 921 -33.81 39.18 50.22
CA ARG A 921 -35.30 39.41 50.13
C ARG A 921 -35.92 40.66 50.82
N SER A 922 -37.08 41.23 50.50
CA SER A 922 -38.12 41.26 49.44
C SER A 922 -39.26 42.16 49.99
N VAL A 923 -40.12 42.79 49.17
CA VAL A 923 -41.60 43.01 49.35
C VAL A 923 -42.16 44.01 48.30
N CYS A 924 -43.47 43.93 48.06
CA CYS A 924 -44.27 44.07 46.83
C CYS A 924 -44.96 45.44 46.52
N GLY A 925 -45.60 45.47 45.32
CA GLY A 925 -46.80 46.25 44.90
C GLY A 925 -46.60 46.96 43.55
N SER A 926 -47.46 46.96 42.50
CA SER A 926 -48.85 46.55 42.24
C SER A 926 -49.17 46.72 40.72
N SER A 927 -50.12 45.94 40.16
CA SER A 927 -51.10 46.22 39.03
C SER A 927 -50.68 46.91 37.71
N SER A 928 -51.24 46.70 36.51
CA SER A 928 -51.94 45.63 35.76
C SER A 928 -52.33 46.21 34.38
N CYS A 929 -52.28 45.38 33.33
CA CYS A 929 -53.00 45.46 32.03
C CYS A 929 -52.42 46.29 30.86
N GLY A 930 -52.36 45.65 29.67
CA GLY A 930 -52.72 46.30 28.41
C GLY A 930 -51.66 46.40 27.32
N SER A 931 -51.46 45.32 26.57
CA SER A 931 -50.63 45.18 25.36
C SER A 931 -50.77 46.30 24.32
N ARG A 932 -49.63 46.75 23.74
CA ARG A 932 -49.53 47.13 22.31
C ARG A 932 -48.08 47.02 21.81
N LYS A 933 -47.91 46.20 20.78
CA LYS A 933 -46.76 46.19 19.86
C LYS A 933 -47.02 47.22 18.75
N GLY A 934 -45.97 47.89 18.30
CA GLY A 934 -45.93 48.89 17.23
C GLY A 934 -45.64 50.29 17.77
N GLY A 935 -44.69 51.08 17.26
CA GLY A 935 -43.80 50.92 16.12
C GLY A 935 -42.86 52.12 16.01
N ILE A 936 -41.82 52.01 15.18
CA ILE A 936 -41.07 53.13 14.59
C ILE A 936 -40.84 52.71 13.13
N LEU A 937 -41.76 53.09 12.24
CA LEU A 937 -41.76 54.28 11.37
C LEU A 937 -40.83 54.12 10.15
N GLU A 938 -41.38 53.46 9.14
CA GLU A 938 -41.08 53.73 7.73
C GLU A 938 -41.58 55.13 7.35
N ARG A 939 -40.85 55.80 6.45
CA ARG A 939 -41.46 56.59 5.39
C ARG A 939 -40.92 56.12 4.03
N SER A 940 -41.74 55.28 3.42
CA SER A 940 -42.07 55.17 2.00
C SER A 940 -41.47 56.21 1.05
N PHE A 941 -40.94 55.73 -0.09
CA PHE A 941 -41.50 56.06 -1.40
C PHE A 941 -41.23 54.94 -2.42
N SER A 942 -42.17 54.87 -3.33
CA SER A 942 -42.54 53.76 -4.22
C SER A 942 -42.10 54.00 -5.67
N PHE A 943 -42.04 52.87 -6.40
CA PHE A 943 -42.52 52.69 -7.78
C PHE A 943 -41.56 52.91 -8.99
N VAL A 944 -41.32 51.76 -9.66
CA VAL A 944 -41.45 51.47 -11.10
C VAL A 944 -40.26 51.52 -12.07
N GLY A 945 -40.08 50.36 -12.72
CA GLY A 945 -39.67 50.15 -14.12
C GLY A 945 -38.19 49.84 -14.30
N ALA A 946 -37.74 48.89 -15.11
CA ALA A 946 -38.36 47.81 -15.88
C ALA A 946 -37.24 46.82 -16.26
N LEU A 947 -37.65 45.56 -16.39
CA LEU A 947 -37.02 44.35 -16.92
C LEU A 947 -35.64 44.47 -17.64
N ASN A 948 -34.73 43.57 -17.25
CA ASN A 948 -34.11 42.66 -18.23
C ASN A 948 -33.89 41.28 -17.58
N GLU A 949 -34.46 40.28 -18.22
CA GLU A 949 -34.31 38.85 -17.94
C GLU A 949 -32.86 38.39 -18.20
N ASP A 950 -32.47 37.27 -17.57
CA ASP A 950 -31.21 36.52 -17.69
C ASP A 950 -30.24 36.64 -16.50
N ALA A 951 -30.60 36.03 -15.36
CA ALA A 951 -29.67 35.30 -14.49
C ALA A 951 -30.36 34.75 -13.22
N VAL A 952 -31.16 33.68 -13.35
CA VAL A 952 -31.49 32.81 -12.19
C VAL A 952 -31.48 31.36 -12.63
N ASN A 953 -30.38 30.66 -12.41
CA ASN A 953 -30.38 29.23 -12.06
C ASN A 953 -28.99 28.75 -11.65
N ASN A 954 -28.75 28.60 -10.34
CA ASN A 954 -28.01 27.47 -9.74
C ASN A 954 -27.95 27.63 -8.22
N ASN A 955 -29.00 27.16 -7.54
CA ASN A 955 -28.98 26.67 -6.16
C ASN A 955 -30.38 26.07 -5.86
N GLN A 956 -30.62 24.82 -6.24
CA GLN A 956 -31.82 24.09 -5.85
C GLN A 956 -31.45 22.80 -5.11
N VAL A 957 -31.93 22.68 -3.87
CA VAL A 957 -31.83 21.48 -3.03
C VAL A 957 -32.70 20.36 -3.62
N SER A 958 -32.12 19.18 -3.84
CA SER A 958 -32.77 17.95 -4.36
C SER A 958 -34.09 17.60 -3.67
N TYR A 959 -35.17 17.36 -4.43
CA TYR A 959 -36.50 16.97 -3.92
C TYR A 959 -36.50 15.61 -3.23
N LYS A 960 -35.58 14.70 -3.61
CA LYS A 960 -35.39 13.41 -2.90
C LYS A 960 -34.96 13.63 -1.44
N ASN A 961 -34.05 14.58 -1.20
CA ASN A 961 -33.60 14.90 0.16
C ASN A 961 -34.70 15.57 0.97
N GLN A 962 -35.47 16.47 0.35
CA GLN A 962 -36.61 17.12 1.01
C GLN A 962 -37.67 16.10 1.43
N LEU A 963 -37.99 15.14 0.57
CA LEU A 963 -38.94 14.06 0.85
C LEU A 963 -38.45 13.12 1.95
N GLN A 964 -37.17 12.74 1.92
CA GLN A 964 -36.57 11.90 2.97
C GLN A 964 -36.59 12.58 4.34
N ILE A 965 -36.17 13.86 4.42
CA ILE A 965 -36.19 14.64 5.66
C ILE A 965 -37.62 14.79 6.18
N TYR A 966 -38.59 15.02 5.28
CA TYR A 966 -40.00 15.11 5.64
C TYR A 966 -40.53 13.82 6.26
N LEU A 967 -40.25 12.67 5.63
CA LEU A 967 -40.71 11.37 6.12
C LEU A 967 -40.05 10.99 7.45
N GLN A 968 -38.77 11.28 7.61
CA GLN A 968 -38.06 11.12 8.88
C GLN A 968 -38.67 11.98 10.00
N LYS A 969 -38.98 13.26 9.73
CA LYS A 969 -39.65 14.14 10.70
C LYS A 969 -41.06 13.70 11.06
N LYS A 970 -41.74 12.99 10.15
CA LYS A 970 -43.09 12.43 10.37
C LYS A 970 -43.07 10.99 10.89
N ASN A 971 -41.88 10.44 11.19
CA ASN A 971 -41.68 9.07 11.67
C ASN A 971 -42.31 8.00 10.74
N LYS A 972 -42.25 8.24 9.42
CA LYS A 972 -42.75 7.35 8.36
C LYS A 972 -41.61 6.57 7.70
N GLY A 973 -41.94 5.49 6.99
CA GLY A 973 -40.97 4.67 6.27
C GLY A 973 -40.19 5.49 5.21
N LEU A 974 -38.93 5.11 4.97
CA LEU A 974 -38.10 5.76 3.96
C LEU A 974 -38.68 5.54 2.55
N PRO A 975 -38.55 6.52 1.63
CA PRO A 975 -39.10 6.41 0.28
C PRO A 975 -38.31 5.38 -0.53
N SER A 976 -39.00 4.50 -1.24
CA SER A 976 -38.40 3.49 -2.14
C SER A 976 -38.72 3.82 -3.59
N TYR A 977 -37.73 3.81 -4.48
CA TYR A 977 -37.89 4.23 -5.88
C TYR A 977 -37.79 3.02 -6.82
N PHE A 978 -38.65 3.01 -7.84
CA PHE A 978 -38.66 2.01 -8.91
C PHE A 978 -38.70 2.75 -10.24
N SER A 979 -37.77 2.47 -11.15
CA SER A 979 -37.74 3.10 -12.46
C SER A 979 -37.93 2.07 -13.57
N VAL A 980 -38.75 2.41 -14.57
CA VAL A 980 -39.07 1.56 -15.71
C VAL A 980 -38.60 2.25 -16.99
N HIS A 981 -37.93 1.48 -17.85
CA HIS A 981 -37.52 1.90 -19.19
C HIS A 981 -38.60 1.48 -20.19
N ASP A 982 -39.02 2.38 -21.08
CA ASP A 982 -40.16 2.11 -21.99
C ASP A 982 -39.83 1.19 -23.18
N GLY A 983 -38.55 0.82 -23.34
CA GLY A 983 -38.09 -0.07 -24.42
C GLY A 983 -37.76 0.64 -25.74
N SER A 984 -37.81 1.97 -25.80
CA SER A 984 -37.45 2.77 -26.98
C SER A 984 -35.93 2.81 -27.21
N PRO A 985 -35.44 2.93 -28.47
CA PRO A 985 -34.01 3.12 -28.78
C PRO A 985 -33.42 4.40 -28.18
N ILE A 986 -34.27 5.39 -27.85
CA ILE A 986 -33.92 6.62 -27.16
C ILE A 986 -34.31 6.43 -25.68
N ARG A 987 -33.31 6.39 -24.79
CA ARG A 987 -33.51 6.04 -23.37
C ARG A 987 -34.45 7.03 -22.66
N HIS A 988 -35.66 6.57 -22.35
CA HIS A 988 -36.66 7.30 -21.59
C HIS A 988 -37.05 6.50 -20.35
N PHE A 989 -36.97 7.14 -19.19
CA PHE A 989 -37.22 6.56 -17.87
C PHE A 989 -38.44 7.19 -17.22
N LYS A 990 -39.28 6.37 -16.62
CA LYS A 990 -40.35 6.80 -15.71
C LYS A 990 -40.10 6.21 -14.34
N ALA A 991 -40.34 6.96 -13.28
CA ALA A 991 -40.06 6.51 -11.92
C ALA A 991 -41.30 6.57 -11.05
N ILE A 992 -41.40 5.63 -10.11
CA ILE A 992 -42.43 5.54 -9.08
C ILE A 992 -41.71 5.55 -7.73
N VAL A 993 -42.14 6.43 -6.82
CA VAL A 993 -41.74 6.38 -5.42
C VAL A 993 -42.86 5.80 -4.56
N LYS A 994 -42.54 4.81 -3.74
CA LYS A 994 -43.45 4.20 -2.77
C LYS A 994 -43.13 4.66 -1.35
N ILE A 995 -44.17 5.11 -0.64
CA ILE A 995 -44.12 5.58 0.75
C ILE A 995 -45.33 4.99 1.47
N ASP A 996 -45.11 4.18 2.52
CA ASP A 996 -46.15 3.55 3.33
C ASP A 996 -47.28 2.88 2.50
N GLY A 997 -46.93 2.20 1.39
CA GLY A 997 -47.88 1.54 0.50
C GLY A 997 -48.56 2.42 -0.55
N GLN A 998 -48.39 3.75 -0.51
CA GLN A 998 -48.84 4.67 -1.56
C GLN A 998 -47.75 4.87 -2.61
N SER A 999 -48.13 4.89 -3.90
CA SER A 999 -47.22 5.02 -5.03
C SER A 999 -47.44 6.36 -5.73
N PHE A 1000 -46.37 7.10 -5.99
CA PHE A 1000 -46.40 8.39 -6.68
C PHE A 1000 -45.47 8.32 -7.89
N GLU A 1001 -46.01 8.60 -9.07
CA GLU A 1001 -45.31 8.45 -10.33
C GLU A 1001 -44.77 9.79 -10.85
N SER A 1002 -43.66 9.76 -11.57
CA SER A 1002 -43.10 10.94 -12.24
C SER A 1002 -44.08 11.51 -13.27
N THR A 1003 -44.07 12.83 -13.46
CA THR A 1003 -45.02 13.55 -14.33
C THR A 1003 -44.86 13.25 -15.83
N GLY A 1004 -43.85 12.47 -16.22
CA GLY A 1004 -43.54 12.12 -17.59
C GLY A 1004 -42.33 11.19 -17.66
N TYR A 1005 -41.86 10.97 -18.89
CA TYR A 1005 -40.61 10.26 -19.17
C TYR A 1005 -39.44 11.24 -19.22
N PHE A 1006 -38.29 10.82 -18.71
CA PHE A 1006 -37.08 11.64 -18.61
C PHE A 1006 -35.88 10.90 -19.21
N HIS A 1007 -34.88 11.64 -19.69
CA HIS A 1007 -33.69 11.04 -20.32
C HIS A 1007 -32.76 10.37 -19.32
N THR A 1008 -32.89 10.69 -18.03
CA THR A 1008 -32.12 10.06 -16.95
C THR A 1008 -33.02 9.54 -15.83
N ILE A 1009 -32.61 8.43 -15.20
CA ILE A 1009 -33.26 7.88 -14.00
C ILE A 1009 -33.31 8.93 -12.89
N LYS A 1010 -32.25 9.73 -12.74
CA LYS A 1010 -32.15 10.75 -11.69
C LYS A 1010 -33.23 11.83 -11.84
N GLU A 1011 -33.51 12.29 -13.05
CA GLU A 1011 -34.58 13.26 -13.32
C GLU A 1011 -35.96 12.66 -13.11
N ALA A 1012 -36.17 11.41 -13.55
CA ALA A 1012 -37.42 10.69 -13.31
C ALA A 1012 -37.70 10.53 -11.81
N GLU A 1013 -36.71 10.13 -11.02
CA GLU A 1013 -36.83 9.99 -9.57
C GLU A 1013 -37.02 11.33 -8.85
N GLN A 1014 -36.37 12.40 -9.30
CA GLN A 1014 -36.59 13.75 -8.77
C GLN A 1014 -38.02 14.22 -9.06
N SER A 1015 -38.54 13.93 -10.25
CA SER A 1015 -39.94 14.24 -10.60
C SER A 1015 -40.92 13.43 -9.75
N ALA A 1016 -40.71 12.12 -9.59
CA ALA A 1016 -41.54 11.28 -8.72
C ALA A 1016 -41.49 11.75 -7.24
N ALA A 1017 -40.31 12.12 -6.75
CA ALA A 1017 -40.15 12.66 -5.40
C ALA A 1017 -40.89 13.99 -5.21
N LYS A 1018 -40.86 14.86 -6.22
CA LYS A 1018 -41.59 16.13 -6.22
C LYS A 1018 -43.10 15.90 -6.21
N VAL A 1019 -43.61 14.96 -7.02
CA VAL A 1019 -45.04 14.59 -7.03
C VAL A 1019 -45.46 14.05 -5.66
N ALA A 1020 -44.70 13.13 -5.07
CA ALA A 1020 -44.96 12.62 -3.73
C ALA A 1020 -44.97 13.72 -2.67
N LEU A 1021 -43.99 14.62 -2.71
CA LEU A 1021 -43.91 15.73 -1.77
C LEU A 1021 -45.12 16.66 -1.90
N MET A 1022 -45.55 16.98 -3.13
CA MET A 1022 -46.70 17.85 -3.36
C MET A 1022 -48.03 17.18 -3.01
N SER A 1023 -48.18 15.88 -3.26
CA SER A 1023 -49.39 15.14 -2.88
C SER A 1023 -49.51 14.89 -1.38
N LEU A 1024 -48.40 14.74 -0.67
CA LEU A 1024 -48.37 14.60 0.80
C LEU A 1024 -48.49 15.95 1.54
N PHE A 1025 -48.59 17.07 0.80
CA PHE A 1025 -48.66 18.44 1.32
C PHE A 1025 -49.74 19.28 0.59
N PRO A 1026 -51.05 19.04 0.81
CA PRO A 1026 -52.11 19.67 0.01
C PRO A 1026 -52.48 21.10 0.42
N GLU A 1027 -51.97 21.64 1.53
CA GLU A 1027 -52.33 23.00 1.97
C GLU A 1027 -51.25 24.01 1.58
N GLY A 1028 -51.65 24.89 0.65
CA GLY A 1028 -50.83 25.96 0.13
C GLY A 1028 -50.51 27.04 1.17
N ASN A 1029 -49.40 27.73 0.87
CA ASN A 1029 -48.96 29.01 1.43
C ASN A 1029 -48.01 28.96 2.65
N GLU A 1030 -46.80 28.38 2.48
CA GLU A 1030 -45.68 28.63 3.42
C GLU A 1030 -44.27 28.49 2.78
N GLN A 1031 -44.08 28.97 1.54
CA GLN A 1031 -42.75 29.03 0.90
C GLN A 1031 -41.83 30.10 1.51
N ALA A 1032 -42.30 30.87 2.50
CA ALA A 1032 -41.59 31.97 3.15
C ALA A 1032 -41.25 31.75 4.65
N ARG A 1033 -41.48 30.55 5.21
CA ARG A 1033 -41.21 30.28 6.65
C ARG A 1033 -40.17 29.21 6.97
N ILE A 1034 -39.62 28.52 5.97
CA ILE A 1034 -38.51 27.58 6.19
C ILE A 1034 -37.14 28.28 6.09
N SER A 1035 -37.03 29.41 5.39
CA SER A 1035 -35.77 30.17 5.33
C SER A 1035 -35.51 31.04 6.57
N SER A 1036 -36.53 31.38 7.36
CA SER A 1036 -36.41 32.31 8.50
C SER A 1036 -36.31 31.65 9.88
N ARG A 1037 -36.43 30.32 9.99
CA ARG A 1037 -36.18 29.58 11.25
C ARG A 1037 -34.80 28.93 11.36
N PHE A 1038 -33.99 28.95 10.30
CA PHE A 1038 -32.61 28.45 10.37
C PHE A 1038 -31.62 29.41 11.06
N SER A 1039 -32.06 30.63 11.41
CA SER A 1039 -31.16 31.67 11.94
C SER A 1039 -31.41 32.08 13.40
N SER A 1040 -32.43 31.53 14.10
CA SER A 1040 -32.76 31.94 15.47
C SER A 1040 -32.67 30.86 16.54
N ASP A 1041 -32.48 29.58 16.19
CA ASP A 1041 -32.37 28.50 17.19
C ASP A 1041 -30.93 28.18 17.63
N LEU A 1042 -29.91 28.90 17.11
CA LEU A 1042 -28.52 28.79 17.58
C LEU A 1042 -28.09 29.87 18.59
N LEU A 1043 -28.98 30.79 18.97
CA LEU A 1043 -28.66 31.89 19.89
C LEU A 1043 -29.74 32.07 20.98
N ALA A 1044 -30.08 31.02 21.72
CA ALA A 1044 -30.67 31.17 23.06
C ALA A 1044 -30.62 29.87 23.90
N LYS A 1045 -29.70 29.88 24.88
CA LYS A 1045 -29.73 29.14 26.16
C LYS A 1045 -29.25 27.69 26.19
N GLY A 1046 -27.96 27.55 26.56
CA GLY A 1046 -27.60 26.61 27.62
C GLY A 1046 -28.05 27.15 29.00
N GLN A 1047 -28.68 26.28 29.79
CA GLN A 1047 -28.90 26.26 31.26
C GLN A 1047 -30.02 25.21 31.49
N VAL A 1048 -29.86 24.11 32.24
CA VAL A 1048 -29.95 24.03 33.71
C VAL A 1048 -29.52 22.63 34.21
N GLN A 1049 -28.94 22.61 35.42
CA GLN A 1049 -28.60 21.46 36.29
C GLN A 1049 -29.83 20.78 36.96
N VAL A 1050 -29.70 19.46 37.19
CA VAL A 1050 -30.07 18.64 38.37
C VAL A 1050 -31.44 18.84 39.05
N ALA A 1051 -32.19 17.74 39.14
CA ALA A 1051 -33.13 17.46 40.24
C ALA A 1051 -32.92 16.03 40.76
N SER A 1052 -33.05 15.89 42.07
CA SER A 1052 -32.68 14.76 42.94
C SER A 1052 -33.91 14.02 43.52
N GLU A 1053 -33.78 12.69 43.65
CA GLU A 1053 -34.30 11.79 44.71
C GLU A 1053 -35.84 11.51 44.87
N PRO A 1054 -36.26 10.32 45.38
CA PRO A 1054 -35.83 9.75 46.67
C PRO A 1054 -35.50 8.24 46.77
N VAL A 1055 -34.80 7.97 47.89
CA VAL A 1055 -34.24 6.75 48.48
C VAL A 1055 -35.30 5.86 49.18
N ILE A 1056 -35.15 4.52 49.13
CA ILE A 1056 -35.40 3.62 50.27
C ILE A 1056 -34.31 2.52 50.34
N SER A 1057 -33.83 2.32 51.58
CA SER A 1057 -32.70 1.54 52.11
C SER A 1057 -32.97 0.04 52.40
N ARG A 1058 -31.90 -0.76 52.46
CA ARG A 1058 -31.48 -1.71 53.55
C ARG A 1058 -30.28 -2.55 53.04
N SER A 1059 -29.05 -2.34 53.50
CA SER A 1059 -28.38 -2.91 54.68
C SER A 1059 -28.30 -4.44 54.70
N ASP A 1060 -27.08 -5.01 54.58
CA ASP A 1060 -26.45 -5.74 55.69
C ASP A 1060 -24.94 -6.05 55.47
N THR A 1061 -24.24 -5.85 56.58
CA THR A 1061 -22.86 -6.14 57.06
C THR A 1061 -22.30 -7.55 56.73
N ILE A 1062 -20.98 -7.82 56.71
CA ILE A 1062 -20.06 -8.06 57.86
C ILE A 1062 -18.59 -8.03 57.33
N THR A 1063 -17.64 -7.16 57.76
CA THR A 1063 -16.72 -7.11 58.94
C THR A 1063 -15.42 -7.97 58.93
N ASN A 1064 -14.27 -7.24 58.97
CA ASN A 1064 -12.98 -7.46 59.67
C ASN A 1064 -11.95 -8.53 59.27
N LEU A 1065 -10.70 -8.09 59.02
CA LEU A 1065 -9.58 -8.22 59.97
C LEU A 1065 -8.36 -7.31 59.63
N LYS A 1066 -7.87 -6.60 60.65
CA LYS A 1066 -6.61 -5.83 60.75
C LYS A 1066 -5.53 -6.67 61.45
N TYR A 1067 -4.27 -6.20 61.34
CA TYR A 1067 -3.01 -6.51 62.08
C TYR A 1067 -1.91 -7.04 61.12
N LEU A 1068 -0.62 -6.65 61.11
CA LEU A 1068 0.29 -5.86 61.96
C LEU A 1068 1.46 -5.36 61.08
N ARG A 1069 1.99 -4.16 61.38
CA ARG A 1069 3.40 -3.78 61.19
C ARG A 1069 4.14 -4.11 62.51
N PRO A 1070 5.47 -4.40 62.55
CA PRO A 1070 6.47 -3.31 62.42
C PRO A 1070 7.89 -3.69 61.91
N ASN A 1071 8.62 -2.62 61.55
CA ASN A 1071 10.08 -2.38 61.70
C ASN A 1071 11.10 -3.23 60.94
N VAL A 1072 12.36 -2.85 60.73
CA VAL A 1072 13.22 -1.64 60.61
C VAL A 1072 14.57 -2.24 60.22
N GLY A 1073 15.35 -1.63 59.32
CA GLY A 1073 16.71 -2.07 59.04
C GLY A 1073 17.42 -1.23 57.98
N ALA A 1074 17.98 -0.10 58.41
CA ALA A 1074 18.97 0.66 57.66
C ALA A 1074 20.35 0.00 57.79
N HIS A 1075 21.19 0.06 56.74
CA HIS A 1075 22.63 0.24 56.89
C HIS A 1075 23.22 0.97 55.69
N LYS A 1076 24.20 1.81 56.01
CA LYS A 1076 24.93 2.75 55.15
C LYS A 1076 26.43 2.46 55.40
N MET A 1077 27.23 2.63 54.33
CA MET A 1077 28.63 3.10 54.30
C MET A 1077 29.82 2.15 54.59
N ASP A 1078 30.70 2.14 53.56
CA ASP A 1078 32.15 2.43 53.54
C ASP A 1078 33.20 1.33 53.23
N ASP A 1079 34.23 1.83 52.51
CA ASP A 1079 35.61 1.38 52.24
C ASP A 1079 35.91 0.50 51.00
N ILE A 1080 36.54 1.05 49.94
CA ILE A 1080 37.98 1.32 49.68
C ILE A 1080 38.74 0.03 49.30
N ILE A 1081 39.36 0.02 48.11
CA ILE A 1081 40.77 -0.32 47.82
C ILE A 1081 41.04 -0.08 46.33
N SER A 1082 41.91 0.90 46.06
CA SER A 1082 42.75 0.99 44.88
C SER A 1082 43.95 0.05 45.06
N ASP A 1083 44.51 -0.49 43.97
CA ASP A 1083 45.92 -0.26 43.62
C ASP A 1083 46.35 -1.13 42.42
N GLY A 1084 47.11 -0.48 41.54
CA GLY A 1084 47.89 -1.11 40.48
C GLY A 1084 49.37 -1.18 40.84
N HIS A 1085 50.18 -1.40 39.79
CA HIS A 1085 51.64 -1.64 39.71
C HIS A 1085 52.02 -3.14 39.74
N GLY A 1086 52.87 -3.68 38.86
CA GLY A 1086 53.75 -3.10 37.82
C GLY A 1086 55.16 -3.66 37.97
N GLU A 1087 55.73 -4.28 36.94
CA GLU A 1087 57.16 -4.64 36.76
C GLU A 1087 57.40 -4.95 35.26
N ALA A 1088 58.53 -4.68 34.58
CA ALA A 1088 59.75 -3.94 34.87
C ALA A 1088 60.61 -3.79 33.56
N SER A 1089 61.39 -2.69 33.49
CA SER A 1089 62.71 -2.50 32.81
C SER A 1089 62.87 -2.64 31.28
N GLY A 1090 63.62 -1.81 30.54
CA GLY A 1090 64.40 -0.60 30.86
C GLY A 1090 65.31 -0.15 29.68
N SER A 1091 65.48 1.18 29.52
CA SER A 1091 66.67 1.96 29.04
C SER A 1091 67.20 1.73 27.59
N THR A 1092 67.64 2.69 26.74
CA THR A 1092 68.40 3.97 26.85
C THR A 1092 68.33 4.76 25.50
N VAL A 1093 68.12 6.10 25.49
CA VAL A 1093 69.05 7.25 25.16
C VAL A 1093 69.42 7.44 23.65
N SER A 1094 68.79 8.34 22.86
CA SER A 1094 69.06 9.79 22.54
C SER A 1094 69.74 10.03 21.14
N PRO A 1095 69.94 11.28 20.59
CA PRO A 1095 69.16 11.94 19.50
C PRO A 1095 70.07 12.58 18.37
N PRO A 1096 69.83 13.78 17.74
CA PRO A 1096 68.79 14.31 16.82
C PRO A 1096 69.34 14.95 15.48
N CYS A 1097 68.49 15.75 14.80
CA CYS A 1097 68.65 16.74 13.68
C CYS A 1097 68.09 16.26 12.31
N ASP A 1098 67.36 17.02 11.47
CA ASP A 1098 66.90 18.43 11.46
C ASP A 1098 65.80 18.60 10.37
N GLN A 1099 64.86 19.55 10.58
CA GLN A 1099 64.29 20.59 9.66
C GLN A 1099 64.12 20.32 8.12
N ILE A 1100 63.13 20.80 7.33
CA ILE A 1100 61.91 21.65 7.44
C ILE A 1100 61.30 21.84 6.01
N ILE A 1101 59.96 22.05 5.91
CA ILE A 1101 59.18 22.86 4.92
C ILE A 1101 58.83 22.37 3.48
N ASN A 1102 57.53 22.05 3.33
CA ASN A 1102 56.45 22.64 2.49
C ASN A 1102 56.49 22.76 0.93
N SER A 1103 55.47 22.11 0.34
CA SER A 1103 54.28 22.68 -0.35
C SER A 1103 54.27 22.99 -1.86
N ALA A 1104 53.02 22.90 -2.38
CA ALA A 1104 52.45 23.38 -3.66
C ALA A 1104 52.76 22.55 -4.91
N LYS A 1105 51.95 22.50 -5.98
CA LYS A 1105 50.51 22.59 -6.36
C LYS A 1105 50.54 22.45 -7.91
N GLU A 1106 49.37 22.24 -8.53
CA GLU A 1106 49.07 22.37 -9.99
C GLU A 1106 49.42 21.16 -10.90
N VAL A 1107 48.50 20.49 -11.62
CA VAL A 1107 47.50 20.85 -12.67
C VAL A 1107 48.03 20.47 -14.07
N MET A 1108 47.42 19.45 -14.70
CA MET A 1108 46.88 19.43 -16.09
C MET A 1108 46.80 18.02 -16.71
N ASN A 1109 45.62 17.74 -17.26
CA ASN A 1109 45.26 17.09 -18.53
C ASN A 1109 46.35 16.37 -19.34
N THR A 1110 46.05 15.19 -19.87
CA THR A 1110 45.53 14.97 -21.25
C THR A 1110 45.50 13.48 -21.60
N ASP A 1111 44.42 13.08 -22.28
CA ASP A 1111 44.30 12.12 -23.40
C ASP A 1111 45.31 10.98 -23.59
N GLY A 1112 44.78 9.78 -23.89
CA GLY A 1112 45.58 8.74 -24.53
C GLY A 1112 45.00 7.34 -24.47
N SER A 1113 44.12 7.04 -25.41
CA SER A 1113 43.76 5.72 -25.93
C SER A 1113 44.72 4.56 -25.63
N PHE A 1114 44.17 3.40 -25.24
CA PHE A 1114 44.76 2.10 -25.59
C PHE A 1114 43.72 1.13 -26.14
N ARG A 1115 43.97 0.67 -27.36
CA ARG A 1115 43.32 -0.46 -28.03
C ARG A 1115 44.16 -1.73 -27.82
N HIS A 1116 43.42 -2.82 -27.61
CA HIS A 1116 43.58 -4.17 -28.17
C HIS A 1116 44.41 -5.28 -27.50
N SER A 1117 43.78 -6.46 -27.68
CA SER A 1117 44.28 -7.84 -27.92
C SER A 1117 44.61 -8.77 -26.74
N ALA A 1118 43.62 -9.62 -26.44
CA ALA A 1118 43.54 -11.06 -26.78
C ALA A 1118 44.63 -12.06 -26.32
N SER A 1119 44.13 -13.04 -25.55
CA SER A 1119 44.36 -14.50 -25.59
C SER A 1119 45.76 -15.10 -25.36
N TYR A 1120 45.83 -16.02 -24.40
CA TYR A 1120 46.74 -17.16 -24.40
C TYR A 1120 46.00 -18.43 -23.94
N THR A 1121 46.24 -19.52 -24.65
CA THR A 1121 45.84 -20.90 -24.33
C THR A 1121 47.08 -21.77 -24.11
N ASP A 1122 46.92 -22.71 -23.17
CA ASP A 1122 47.41 -24.10 -23.17
C ASP A 1122 48.73 -24.59 -22.51
N GLU A 1123 48.59 -25.82 -21.98
CA GLU A 1123 49.54 -26.91 -21.70
C GLU A 1123 50.14 -27.19 -20.27
N HIS A 1124 49.62 -28.27 -19.68
CA HIS A 1124 50.22 -29.52 -19.13
C HIS A 1124 51.28 -29.61 -17.99
N ASN A 1125 50.84 -30.26 -16.89
CA ASN A 1125 51.33 -31.42 -16.08
C ASN A 1125 52.84 -31.63 -15.72
N PRO A 1126 53.16 -32.19 -14.53
CA PRO A 1126 53.42 -33.66 -14.41
C PRO A 1126 53.00 -34.29 -13.04
N GLU A 1127 52.36 -35.48 -12.98
CA GLU A 1127 52.89 -36.87 -12.80
C GLU A 1127 52.84 -37.49 -11.36
N ILE A 1128 52.18 -38.69 -11.29
CA ILE A 1128 52.58 -39.97 -10.63
C ILE A 1128 52.54 -40.03 -9.06
N THR A 1129 51.76 -40.87 -8.36
CA THR A 1129 51.75 -42.37 -8.36
C THR A 1129 50.50 -42.95 -7.65
N ILE A 1130 50.10 -44.15 -8.08
CA ILE A 1130 49.05 -45.04 -7.56
C ILE A 1130 49.60 -45.94 -6.43
N ASN A 1131 48.82 -46.23 -5.36
CA ASN A 1131 48.66 -47.61 -4.86
C ASN A 1131 47.52 -47.80 -3.83
N LYS A 1132 46.91 -48.98 -3.95
CA LYS A 1132 45.79 -49.55 -3.21
C LYS A 1132 46.25 -50.36 -1.98
N THR A 1133 45.29 -50.56 -1.07
CA THR A 1133 45.02 -51.75 -0.22
C THR A 1133 46.06 -52.22 0.80
N ASP A 1134 45.66 -52.35 2.08
CA ASP A 1134 45.44 -53.69 2.66
C ASP A 1134 44.66 -53.70 3.99
N THR A 1135 43.79 -54.70 4.05
CA THR A 1135 42.96 -55.25 5.13
C THR A 1135 43.73 -56.14 6.09
N VAL A 1136 43.37 -56.24 7.39
CA VAL A 1136 43.57 -57.46 8.21
C VAL A 1136 42.50 -57.62 9.35
N SER A 1137 41.71 -58.70 9.23
CA SER A 1137 41.06 -59.64 10.20
C SER A 1137 40.33 -59.19 11.47
N LEU A 1138 39.11 -59.64 11.81
CA LEU A 1138 38.54 -61.00 12.10
C LEU A 1138 38.88 -61.60 13.51
N VAL A 1139 37.79 -62.00 14.20
CA VAL A 1139 37.58 -63.04 15.26
C VAL A 1139 37.85 -62.72 16.75
N HIS A 1140 36.79 -62.57 17.56
CA HIS A 1140 36.38 -63.51 18.65
C HIS A 1140 35.15 -63.03 19.46
N LYS A 1141 34.14 -63.91 19.55
CA LYS A 1141 33.09 -64.04 20.61
C LYS A 1141 33.73 -64.64 21.91
N PRO A 1142 33.02 -64.99 23.02
CA PRO A 1142 31.59 -64.85 23.40
C PRO A 1142 31.35 -64.34 24.85
N GLU A 1143 30.09 -64.08 25.21
CA GLU A 1143 29.45 -64.75 26.37
C GLU A 1143 27.92 -64.65 26.25
N ALA A 1144 27.25 -65.74 26.62
CA ALA A 1144 25.83 -66.01 26.48
C ALA A 1144 25.25 -66.34 27.85
N VAL A 1145 23.98 -65.98 28.12
CA VAL A 1145 23.04 -66.83 28.88
C VAL A 1145 21.60 -66.61 28.38
N ASP A 1146 20.96 -67.75 28.11
CA ASP A 1146 19.57 -68.04 27.77
C ASP A 1146 18.51 -67.56 28.78
N VAL A 1147 17.23 -67.48 28.36
CA VAL A 1147 16.12 -68.41 28.73
C VAL A 1147 14.82 -68.04 27.96
N MET A 1148 14.41 -68.96 27.05
CA MET A 1148 13.07 -69.55 26.81
C MET A 1148 11.77 -68.82 27.32
N LYS A 1149 10.59 -68.84 26.67
CA LYS A 1149 9.87 -69.94 25.98
C LYS A 1149 8.54 -69.44 25.35
N ASN A 1150 8.19 -69.99 24.17
CA ASN A 1150 6.90 -70.51 23.65
C ASN A 1150 5.53 -69.93 24.12
N GLY A 1151 4.49 -69.81 23.28
CA GLY A 1151 4.29 -70.18 21.87
C GLY A 1151 2.80 -70.26 21.47
N LYS A 1152 2.57 -70.51 20.15
CA LYS A 1152 1.45 -71.23 19.48
C LYS A 1152 0.01 -70.68 19.65
N ILE A 1153 -0.98 -70.82 18.74
CA ILE A 1153 -1.21 -71.33 17.36
C ILE A 1153 -2.65 -70.88 17.02
N LEU A 1154 -2.89 -70.48 15.74
CA LEU A 1154 -4.04 -70.65 14.80
C LEU A 1154 -5.38 -71.30 15.27
N PRO A 1155 -6.44 -71.40 14.42
CA PRO A 1155 -6.86 -70.66 13.21
C PRO A 1155 -8.40 -70.39 13.08
N GLY A 1156 -8.75 -69.68 12.00
CA GLY A 1156 -9.86 -70.05 11.09
C GLY A 1156 -11.22 -69.40 11.37
N ALA A 1157 -12.13 -69.28 10.42
CA ALA A 1157 -12.14 -69.41 8.96
C ALA A 1157 -13.57 -68.98 8.53
N MET A 1158 -13.71 -68.32 7.37
CA MET A 1158 -14.91 -68.32 6.50
C MET A 1158 -16.20 -67.73 7.12
N SER A 1159 -17.17 -67.18 6.42
CA SER A 1159 -17.59 -67.08 5.01
C SER A 1159 -18.72 -66.04 5.04
N ASP A 1160 -18.70 -65.08 4.12
CA ASP A 1160 -19.64 -64.97 2.99
C ASP A 1160 -20.92 -64.19 3.31
N ASP A 1161 -21.24 -63.35 2.32
CA ASP A 1161 -22.55 -62.90 1.87
C ASP A 1161 -23.46 -62.18 2.88
N GLY A 1162 -24.09 -61.07 2.54
CA GLY A 1162 -24.31 -60.47 1.24
C GLY A 1162 -25.46 -59.49 1.39
N SER A 1163 -25.47 -58.52 0.49
CA SER A 1163 -26.66 -57.87 -0.06
C SER A 1163 -27.67 -57.20 0.87
N SER A 1164 -27.86 -55.92 0.54
CA SER A 1164 -29.15 -55.33 0.19
C SER A 1164 -29.86 -54.46 1.23
N ASN A 1165 -29.99 -53.21 0.79
CA ASN A 1165 -31.24 -52.46 0.70
C ASN A 1165 -32.06 -52.21 1.97
N SER A 1166 -32.17 -50.90 2.20
CA SER A 1166 -33.41 -50.13 2.09
C SER A 1166 -33.98 -49.59 3.39
N ASN A 1167 -34.14 -48.26 3.31
CA ASN A 1167 -35.32 -47.52 3.68
C ASN A 1167 -35.85 -47.64 5.12
N ALA A 1168 -35.62 -46.51 5.78
CA ALA A 1168 -36.67 -45.57 6.17
C ALA A 1168 -37.36 -45.78 7.52
N SER A 1169 -37.30 -44.66 8.24
CA SER A 1169 -38.38 -44.04 8.98
C SER A 1169 -38.72 -44.57 10.38
N ASN A 1170 -38.41 -43.66 11.32
CA ASN A 1170 -39.36 -43.03 12.23
C ASN A 1170 -39.55 -43.58 13.66
N ILE A 1171 -39.11 -42.70 14.58
CA ILE A 1171 -39.91 -42.04 15.62
C ILE A 1171 -40.01 -42.70 17.02
N HIS A 1172 -39.47 -41.93 18.00
CA HIS A 1172 -39.85 -41.76 19.42
C HIS A 1172 -39.70 -42.94 20.40
N ALA A 1173 -39.40 -42.77 21.69
CA ALA A 1173 -38.86 -41.66 22.49
C ALA A 1173 -38.55 -42.22 23.89
N LYS A 1174 -37.45 -41.71 24.48
CA LYS A 1174 -37.19 -41.41 25.91
C LYS A 1174 -37.49 -42.46 27.01
N THR A 1175 -36.44 -42.79 27.75
CA THR A 1175 -36.31 -42.45 29.19
C THR A 1175 -34.84 -42.37 29.60
N ALA A 1176 -34.53 -41.37 30.42
CA ALA A 1176 -33.20 -40.94 30.84
C ALA A 1176 -32.79 -41.54 32.18
N THR A 1177 -31.48 -41.64 32.43
CA THR A 1177 -30.84 -41.50 33.76
C THR A 1177 -29.35 -41.12 33.58
N GLU A 1178 -28.98 -39.97 34.14
CA GLU A 1178 -27.65 -39.33 34.26
C GLU A 1178 -26.84 -39.88 35.48
N PRO A 1179 -25.63 -39.38 35.85
CA PRO A 1179 -24.36 -39.09 35.15
C PRO A 1179 -23.15 -39.69 35.99
N PRO A 1180 -21.83 -39.30 35.96
CA PRO A 1180 -21.20 -37.96 35.89
C PRO A 1180 -19.99 -37.78 34.93
N ILE A 1181 -19.60 -36.49 34.84
CA ILE A 1181 -18.74 -35.74 33.89
C ILE A 1181 -17.22 -35.91 34.08
N ARG A 1182 -16.45 -35.89 32.97
CA ARG A 1182 -15.12 -35.24 32.87
C ARG A 1182 -14.94 -34.53 31.51
N ARG A 1183 -14.34 -33.33 31.58
CA ARG A 1183 -14.30 -32.22 30.61
C ARG A 1183 -13.23 -32.39 29.52
N ASN A 1184 -13.60 -32.08 28.28
CA ASN A 1184 -12.75 -31.55 27.19
C ASN A 1184 -13.67 -30.77 26.25
N THR A 1185 -13.48 -29.45 26.11
CA THR A 1185 -14.34 -28.60 25.28
C THR A 1185 -13.52 -27.87 24.22
N LEU A 1186 -13.71 -28.30 22.96
CA LEU A 1186 -13.56 -27.50 21.76
C LEU A 1186 -14.68 -26.44 21.72
N LEU A 1187 -14.39 -25.19 21.36
CA LEU A 1187 -15.41 -24.18 21.06
C LEU A 1187 -15.37 -23.84 19.57
N LEU A 1188 -16.32 -24.43 18.83
CA LEU A 1188 -16.76 -24.03 17.49
C LEU A 1188 -18.01 -23.15 17.64
N CYS A 1189 -18.05 -22.00 16.96
CA CYS A 1189 -19.18 -21.07 16.97
C CYS A 1189 -20.36 -21.60 16.12
N ASN A 1190 -21.36 -22.22 16.77
CA ASN A 1190 -22.69 -22.45 16.18
C ASN A 1190 -23.70 -21.50 16.81
N ARG A 1191 -24.10 -20.40 16.14
CA ARG A 1191 -25.23 -19.54 16.58
C ARG A 1191 -26.06 -18.94 15.43
N VAL A 1192 -26.19 -19.63 14.29
CA VAL A 1192 -27.14 -19.23 13.24
C VAL A 1192 -27.88 -20.48 12.72
N GLN A 1193 -29.21 -20.47 12.76
CA GLN A 1193 -30.06 -21.48 12.12
C GLN A 1193 -30.89 -20.82 11.01
N THR A 1194 -30.94 -21.44 9.84
CA THR A 1194 -31.69 -20.95 8.67
C THR A 1194 -32.91 -21.84 8.42
N TYR A 1195 -34.07 -21.25 8.15
CA TYR A 1195 -35.31 -21.98 7.87
C TYR A 1195 -35.80 -21.72 6.43
N PRO A 1196 -36.26 -22.74 5.69
CA PRO A 1196 -36.88 -22.55 4.39
C PRO A 1196 -38.28 -21.92 4.52
N ASN A 1197 -38.62 -21.03 3.57
CA ASN A 1197 -39.88 -20.30 3.55
C ASN A 1197 -41.09 -21.27 3.42
N LYS A 1198 -41.91 -21.34 4.46
CA LYS A 1198 -43.21 -22.03 4.46
C LYS A 1198 -44.25 -21.10 5.05
N SER A 1199 -45.41 -21.00 4.42
CA SER A 1199 -46.51 -20.09 4.75
C SER A 1199 -47.16 -20.31 6.13
N ALA A 1200 -46.73 -21.31 6.90
CA ALA A 1200 -47.27 -21.65 8.22
C ALA A 1200 -46.17 -21.92 9.28
N LEU A 1201 -44.99 -21.31 9.17
CA LEU A 1201 -43.91 -21.48 10.15
C LEU A 1201 -44.17 -20.61 11.40
N VAL A 1202 -44.25 -21.23 12.57
CA VAL A 1202 -44.30 -20.53 13.87
C VAL A 1202 -42.88 -20.41 14.41
N LEU A 1203 -42.39 -19.18 14.61
CA LEU A 1203 -41.04 -18.92 15.12
C LEU A 1203 -40.99 -19.06 16.66
N PRO A 1204 -39.86 -19.51 17.24
CA PRO A 1204 -39.66 -19.51 18.69
C PRO A 1204 -39.75 -18.08 19.28
N GLU A 1205 -40.26 -17.98 20.52
CA GLU A 1205 -40.35 -16.72 21.26
C GLU A 1205 -38.94 -16.12 21.45
N GLY A 1206 -38.71 -14.89 20.97
CA GLY A 1206 -37.39 -14.21 20.99
C GLY A 1206 -36.61 -14.20 19.66
N ALA A 1207 -37.05 -14.93 18.64
CA ALA A 1207 -36.40 -14.91 17.33
C ALA A 1207 -36.77 -13.66 16.50
N ILE A 1208 -35.78 -13.03 15.86
CA ILE A 1208 -36.00 -11.88 14.95
C ILE A 1208 -35.85 -12.35 13.49
N PRO A 1209 -36.89 -12.22 12.64
CA PRO A 1209 -36.78 -12.54 11.22
C PRO A 1209 -36.04 -11.42 10.47
N LEU A 1210 -35.02 -11.79 9.70
CA LEU A 1210 -34.30 -10.90 8.79
C LEU A 1210 -34.59 -11.30 7.32
N PRO A 1211 -35.01 -10.37 6.46
CA PRO A 1211 -35.23 -10.65 5.04
C PRO A 1211 -33.88 -10.88 4.34
N CYS A 1212 -33.77 -11.97 3.60
CA CYS A 1212 -32.57 -12.28 2.80
C CYS A 1212 -32.87 -12.25 1.28
N SER A 1213 -34.12 -12.55 0.88
CA SER A 1213 -34.66 -12.32 -0.48
C SER A 1213 -36.20 -12.47 -0.48
N ASP A 1214 -36.87 -12.14 -1.61
CA ASP A 1214 -38.35 -12.20 -1.75
C ASP A 1214 -38.96 -13.57 -1.39
N ASP A 1215 -38.17 -14.64 -1.45
CA ASP A 1215 -38.62 -16.01 -1.16
C ASP A 1215 -37.92 -16.68 0.04
N SER A 1216 -37.12 -15.97 0.86
CA SER A 1216 -36.34 -16.57 1.97
C SER A 1216 -36.16 -15.66 3.20
N TRP A 1217 -36.48 -16.18 4.40
CA TRP A 1217 -36.26 -15.52 5.69
C TRP A 1217 -35.22 -16.25 6.54
N VAL A 1218 -34.35 -15.52 7.24
CA VAL A 1218 -33.43 -16.09 8.23
C VAL A 1218 -33.93 -15.70 9.63
N ALA A 1219 -34.14 -16.67 10.53
CA ALA A 1219 -34.48 -16.40 11.92
C ALA A 1219 -33.23 -16.59 12.79
N VAL A 1220 -32.72 -15.51 13.38
CA VAL A 1220 -31.57 -15.58 14.28
C VAL A 1220 -32.09 -15.48 15.72
N SER A 1221 -31.86 -16.50 16.55
CA SER A 1221 -32.10 -16.39 18.00
C SER A 1221 -30.80 -15.98 18.69
N PHE A 1222 -30.83 -14.85 19.39
CA PHE A 1222 -29.81 -14.42 20.32
C PHE A 1222 -30.36 -14.59 21.73
N ASP A 1223 -30.19 -15.77 22.31
CA ASP A 1223 -30.29 -15.88 23.77
C ASP A 1223 -28.90 -15.66 24.36
N LEU A 1224 -28.86 -14.71 25.32
CA LEU A 1224 -27.71 -14.18 26.06
C LEU A 1224 -26.79 -15.26 26.64
#